data_AF-A0AAP0GSV5-F1
#
_entry.id   AF-A0AAP0GSV5-F1
#
_cell.length_a   1.000
_cell.length_b   1.000
_cell.length_c   1.000
_cell.angle_alpha   90.00
_cell.angle_beta   90.00
_cell.angle_gamma   90.00
#
_symmetry.space_group_name_H-M   'P 1'
#
loop_
_entity.id
_entity.type
_entity.pdbx_description
1 polymer ?
#
loop_
_entity_poly.entity_id
_entity_poly.type
_entity_poly.pdbx_seq_one_letter_code
_entity_poly.pdbx_strand_id
1 'polypeptide(L)'
;MRGRGSNNRLSSRSAFQWRISSLILSMFATMAAFFVASRLWQEAETRVYLVKELDRRTGQGESAISVDDTLKVIECRERQKKISMLQKELDEAKKEGFVAKNVVETKGNNEKKKLLAVVGIITGFGRRHNRDAIRKAWMPTGTMLKKLEVEKGIIIRFVIGKSSNRGNNSDSDISNENKRTNDFLILNDHVESLAEQPMKTKMFFIDALQHWDAEFYVKVNDDIYLNIDALGAILSNHVNTPRAYIGCMKSGGVFSKPCIFSTCFWGSICYLSSIGSVYLNKQWLQLDDFSCLNLLLARSILRAYAHDDVSVGSWFIGLDVKHIDEGKFCCSSWSSGCSSNTLFIHFPSPINIFKILVNRQRSMSSSFEGVHDTEAAVKITKDKNGVDLITLQNPRGFSTKVSLHGGQVLSWKNDRGEELLFRSSKANSKPPAAVRAGIPICFPQFGNRGSLEKHGFARNRIWEIDHNPPPLHHNDCVGKAFIDLLLKPSQEDMRVWPHSFEFRLRVFLTSHGTLKLISRIRNIGYKAFSFSIAYHTYFSVSDISEVRVEGLETLDYLDNLHQKQRFTEQGDALTFETEVDRVYVGSPHMIGVFDHEKKRTFLIRKEGLPDAVVWNPWEKKAKAIADMADEEYRQTLCVDGAAVEKPITLKSGEEWTGRLELSALPSL
;
A
#
# COMPACT_ATOMS: atom_id res chain seq x y z
N MET A 1 -67.36 -18.80 55.90
CA MET A 1 -66.49 -20.00 56.08
C MET A 1 -65.02 -19.57 56.10
N ARG A 2 -64.06 -20.48 56.34
CA ARG A 2 -62.65 -20.16 56.65
C ARG A 2 -61.82 -19.75 55.42
N GLY A 3 -60.82 -18.87 55.64
CA GLY A 3 -59.71 -18.57 54.74
C GLY A 3 -58.59 -17.81 55.51
N ARG A 4 -57.31 -18.04 55.19
CA ARG A 4 -56.14 -17.48 55.94
C ARG A 4 -55.22 -16.65 55.02
N GLY A 5 -54.66 -15.58 55.59
CA GLY A 5 -53.36 -14.98 55.24
C GLY A 5 -52.87 -14.23 56.48
N SER A 6 -51.81 -14.60 57.20
CA SER A 6 -50.44 -15.03 56.86
C SER A 6 -49.50 -13.85 56.62
N ASN A 7 -48.54 -13.67 57.55
CA ASN A 7 -47.51 -12.63 57.49
C ASN A 7 -46.50 -12.90 56.36
N ASN A 8 -45.81 -11.84 55.93
CA ASN A 8 -44.39 -11.94 55.58
C ASN A 8 -43.66 -10.61 55.83
N ARG A 9 -42.55 -10.65 56.57
CA ARG A 9 -41.60 -9.54 56.70
C ARG A 9 -40.60 -9.64 55.55
N LEU A 10 -40.47 -8.59 54.74
CA LEU A 10 -39.43 -8.48 53.70
C LEU A 10 -38.30 -7.55 54.15
N SER A 11 -37.10 -7.78 53.60
CA SER A 11 -35.84 -7.36 54.22
C SER A 11 -35.30 -6.00 53.72
N SER A 12 -34.88 -5.15 54.66
CA SER A 12 -34.30 -3.82 54.36
C SER A 12 -32.85 -3.84 53.85
N ARG A 13 -32.19 -5.01 53.79
CA ARG A 13 -30.76 -5.12 53.44
C ARG A 13 -30.44 -4.83 51.97
N SER A 14 -31.34 -5.11 51.03
CA SER A 14 -31.07 -4.94 49.59
C SER A 14 -30.88 -3.48 49.18
N ALA A 15 -31.74 -2.58 49.67
CA ALA A 15 -31.73 -1.17 49.30
C ALA A 15 -30.44 -0.41 49.70
N PHE A 16 -29.74 -0.88 50.73
CA PHE A 16 -28.49 -0.26 51.20
C PHE A 16 -27.30 -0.61 50.29
N GLN A 17 -27.22 -1.89 49.86
CA GLN A 17 -26.17 -2.40 48.98
C GLN A 17 -26.10 -1.62 47.64
N TRP A 18 -27.27 -1.38 47.03
CA TRP A 18 -27.37 -0.67 45.74
C TRP A 18 -27.00 0.82 45.85
N ARG A 19 -27.36 1.48 46.97
CA ARG A 19 -26.97 2.88 47.20
C ARG A 19 -25.45 3.03 47.32
N ILE A 20 -24.79 2.15 48.06
CA ILE A 20 -23.31 2.13 48.16
C ILE A 20 -22.67 1.96 46.78
N SER A 21 -23.16 1.01 45.98
CA SER A 21 -22.66 0.80 44.60
C SER A 21 -22.80 2.05 43.72
N SER A 22 -23.96 2.73 43.76
CA SER A 22 -24.18 3.97 42.99
C SER A 22 -23.27 5.12 43.43
N LEU A 23 -23.00 5.26 44.72
CA LEU A 23 -22.10 6.28 45.27
C LEU A 23 -20.65 6.03 44.86
N ILE A 24 -20.19 4.77 44.90
CA ILE A 24 -18.85 4.38 44.45
C ILE A 24 -18.69 4.64 42.94
N LEU A 25 -19.68 4.27 42.12
CA LEU A 25 -19.64 4.53 40.68
C LEU A 25 -19.64 6.03 40.36
N SER A 26 -20.43 6.82 41.09
CA SER A 26 -20.40 8.29 41.00
C SER A 26 -19.05 8.87 41.38
N MET A 27 -18.38 8.32 42.41
CA MET A 27 -17.06 8.78 42.85
C MET A 27 -15.97 8.48 41.82
N PHE A 28 -16.00 7.31 41.17
CA PHE A 28 -15.08 7.01 40.07
C PHE A 28 -15.35 7.89 38.84
N ALA A 29 -16.62 8.16 38.50
CA ALA A 29 -16.97 9.05 37.40
C ALA A 29 -16.49 10.49 37.63
N THR A 30 -16.63 11.03 38.84
CA THR A 30 -16.12 12.38 39.17
C THR A 30 -14.59 12.41 39.21
N MET A 31 -13.91 11.39 39.77
CA MET A 31 -12.45 11.30 39.71
C MET A 31 -11.92 11.24 38.27
N ALA A 32 -12.57 10.49 37.38
CA ALA A 32 -12.22 10.45 35.96
C ALA A 32 -12.43 11.82 35.28
N ALA A 33 -13.53 12.51 35.57
CA ALA A 33 -13.78 13.86 35.07
C ALA A 33 -12.73 14.87 35.56
N PHE A 34 -12.35 14.83 36.85
CA PHE A 34 -11.28 15.67 37.39
C PHE A 34 -9.90 15.33 36.80
N PHE A 35 -9.59 14.06 36.53
CA PHE A 35 -8.36 13.66 35.86
C PHE A 35 -8.27 14.19 34.42
N VAL A 36 -9.36 14.07 33.64
CA VAL A 36 -9.44 14.61 32.27
C VAL A 36 -9.37 16.13 32.28
N ALA A 37 -10.10 16.81 33.18
CA ALA A 37 -10.05 18.26 33.32
C ALA A 37 -8.64 18.74 33.71
N SER A 38 -7.96 18.04 34.63
CA SER A 38 -6.58 18.37 35.05
C SER A 38 -5.58 18.16 33.91
N ARG A 39 -5.76 17.12 33.09
CA ARG A 39 -4.97 16.89 31.87
C ARG A 39 -5.16 18.01 30.84
N LEU A 40 -6.41 18.40 30.57
CA LEU A 40 -6.73 19.50 29.67
C LEU A 40 -6.22 20.85 30.20
N TRP A 41 -6.25 21.07 31.52
CA TRP A 41 -5.71 22.27 32.16
C TRP A 41 -4.17 22.33 32.06
N GLN A 42 -3.47 21.23 32.36
CA GLN A 42 -2.01 21.16 32.15
C GLN A 42 -1.64 21.36 30.68
N GLU A 43 -2.43 20.84 29.74
CA GLU A 43 -2.21 21.06 28.31
C GLU A 43 -2.47 22.52 27.91
N ALA A 44 -3.48 23.18 28.51
CA ALA A 44 -3.75 24.60 28.31
C ALA A 44 -2.63 25.48 28.89
N GLU A 45 -2.14 25.22 30.11
CA GLU A 45 -0.98 25.91 30.69
C GLU A 45 0.28 25.68 29.87
N THR A 46 0.50 24.45 29.38
CA THR A 46 1.61 24.13 28.47
C THR A 46 1.49 24.90 27.15
N ARG A 47 0.28 25.03 26.58
CA ARG A 47 0.03 25.84 25.38
C ARG A 47 0.26 27.33 25.64
N VAL A 48 -0.19 27.88 26.78
CA VAL A 48 0.04 29.29 27.16
C VAL A 48 1.53 29.55 27.40
N TYR A 49 2.25 28.64 28.05
CA TYR A 49 3.70 28.69 28.22
C TYR A 49 4.42 28.65 26.86
N LEU A 50 4.03 27.74 25.96
CA LEU A 50 4.61 27.63 24.62
C LEU A 50 4.31 28.84 23.74
N VAL A 51 3.11 29.44 23.82
CA VAL A 51 2.79 30.70 23.13
C VAL A 51 3.65 31.84 23.68
N LYS A 52 3.76 31.97 25.01
CA LYS A 52 4.57 33.01 25.65
C LYS A 52 6.08 32.86 25.37
N GLU A 53 6.56 31.63 25.21
CA GLU A 53 7.94 31.31 24.80
C GLU A 53 8.15 31.46 23.28
N LEU A 54 7.09 31.30 22.46
CA LEU A 54 7.08 31.63 21.03
C LEU A 54 7.15 33.15 20.84
N ASP A 55 6.28 33.94 21.48
CA ASP A 55 6.27 35.40 21.40
C ASP A 55 7.63 35.99 21.82
N ARG A 56 8.25 35.43 22.87
CA ARG A 56 9.60 35.76 23.34
C ARG A 56 10.71 35.46 22.32
N ARG A 57 10.44 34.63 21.30
CA ARG A 57 11.41 34.21 20.26
C ARG A 57 11.07 34.68 18.84
N THR A 58 9.81 35.00 18.54
CA THR A 58 9.35 35.48 17.22
C THR A 58 9.40 37.00 17.07
N GLY A 59 9.43 37.75 18.18
CA GLY A 59 9.74 39.18 18.16
C GLY A 59 8.61 40.07 17.65
N GLN A 60 7.36 39.75 17.99
CA GLN A 60 6.18 40.62 17.72
C GLN A 60 5.59 41.28 18.99
N GLY A 61 6.37 41.35 20.08
CA GLY A 61 6.10 42.19 21.24
C GLY A 61 7.30 43.11 21.52
N GLU A 62 7.04 44.35 21.97
CA GLU A 62 8.09 45.38 22.04
C GLU A 62 9.11 45.15 23.17
N SER A 63 10.39 45.21 22.77
CA SER A 63 11.61 45.45 23.53
C SER A 63 11.67 45.18 25.06
N ALA A 64 12.45 44.16 25.42
CA ALA A 64 13.45 44.26 26.50
C ALA A 64 14.59 43.24 26.25
N ILE A 65 15.63 43.65 25.52
CA ILE A 65 16.80 42.78 25.23
C ILE A 65 17.83 42.90 26.36
N SER A 66 18.33 41.76 26.85
CA SER A 66 19.42 41.73 27.83
C SER A 66 20.75 42.18 27.22
N VAL A 67 21.55 42.92 27.99
CA VAL A 67 22.91 43.35 27.61
C VAL A 67 23.79 42.13 27.27
N ASP A 68 23.62 41.03 28.02
CA ASP A 68 24.39 39.79 27.87
C ASP A 68 24.07 39.05 26.55
N ASP A 69 22.83 39.15 26.06
CA ASP A 69 22.46 38.58 24.75
C ASP A 69 22.91 39.47 23.58
N THR A 70 22.96 40.79 23.81
CA THR A 70 23.54 41.75 22.85
C THR A 70 25.03 41.48 22.63
N LEU A 71 25.77 41.22 23.70
CA LEU A 71 27.19 40.82 23.65
C LEU A 71 27.42 39.55 22.82
N LYS A 72 26.63 38.49 23.04
CA LYS A 72 26.74 37.22 22.29
C LYS A 72 26.45 37.41 20.80
N VAL A 73 25.48 38.25 20.43
CA VAL A 73 25.17 38.56 19.02
C VAL A 73 26.30 39.38 18.37
N ILE A 74 26.96 40.27 19.12
CA ILE A 74 28.14 41.00 18.65
C ILE A 74 29.33 40.05 18.46
N GLU A 75 29.68 39.22 19.44
CA GLU A 75 30.72 38.20 19.31
C GLU A 75 30.49 37.28 18.12
N CYS A 76 29.24 36.84 17.91
CA CYS A 76 28.87 35.97 16.80
C CYS A 76 29.10 36.68 15.45
N ARG A 77 28.72 37.97 15.32
CA ARG A 77 29.00 38.79 14.13
C ARG A 77 30.50 39.03 13.92
N GLU A 78 31.29 39.21 14.98
CA GLU A 78 32.74 39.37 14.86
C GLU A 78 33.44 38.07 14.45
N ARG A 79 33.01 36.93 14.98
CA ARG A 79 33.47 35.61 14.52
C ARG A 79 33.10 35.37 13.05
N GLN A 80 31.88 35.72 12.64
CA GLN A 80 31.44 35.62 11.24
C GLN A 80 32.31 36.48 10.30
N LYS A 81 32.67 37.70 10.72
CA LYS A 81 33.60 38.59 9.99
C LYS A 81 35.01 38.00 9.91
N LYS A 82 35.57 37.51 11.03
CA LYS A 82 36.90 36.86 11.07
C LYS A 82 36.97 35.63 10.17
N ILE A 83 35.94 34.78 10.19
CA ILE A 83 35.83 33.62 9.28
C ILE A 83 35.81 34.11 7.83
N SER A 84 34.95 35.08 7.49
CA SER A 84 34.86 35.61 6.11
C SER A 84 36.17 36.22 5.60
N MET A 85 36.94 36.88 6.48
CA MET A 85 38.23 37.47 6.18
C MET A 85 39.30 36.40 5.94
N LEU A 86 39.41 35.43 6.84
CA LEU A 86 40.33 34.27 6.71
C LEU A 86 39.98 33.41 5.49
N GLN A 87 38.70 33.28 5.13
CA GLN A 87 38.27 32.61 3.91
C GLN A 87 38.82 33.33 2.67
N LYS A 88 38.73 34.67 2.64
CA LYS A 88 39.26 35.48 1.53
C LYS A 88 40.78 35.37 1.45
N GLU A 89 41.49 35.55 2.56
CA GLU A 89 42.96 35.42 2.62
C GLU A 89 43.43 34.02 2.16
N LEU A 90 42.71 32.96 2.54
CA LEU A 90 43.00 31.59 2.11
C LEU A 90 42.79 31.39 0.60
N ASP A 91 41.77 32.01 0.00
CA ASP A 91 41.50 31.92 -1.43
C ASP A 91 42.36 32.89 -2.28
N GLU A 92 42.93 33.91 -1.67
CA GLU A 92 43.93 34.82 -2.26
C GLU A 92 45.31 34.13 -2.27
N ALA A 93 45.76 33.56 -1.14
CA ALA A 93 47.01 32.79 -1.02
C ALA A 93 47.04 31.53 -1.91
N LYS A 94 45.90 30.86 -2.12
CA LYS A 94 45.78 29.76 -3.10
C LYS A 94 46.03 30.22 -4.54
N LYS A 95 45.57 31.42 -4.92
CA LYS A 95 45.78 31.99 -6.27
C LYS A 95 47.24 32.39 -6.50
N GLU A 96 47.94 32.78 -5.44
CA GLU A 96 49.39 33.04 -5.45
C GLU A 96 50.23 31.75 -5.35
N GLY A 97 49.60 30.57 -5.35
CA GLY A 97 50.28 29.27 -5.44
C GLY A 97 50.83 28.70 -4.13
N PHE A 98 50.51 29.31 -2.97
CA PHE A 98 50.99 28.83 -1.68
C PHE A 98 50.20 27.60 -1.19
N VAL A 99 50.77 26.41 -1.40
CA VAL A 99 50.27 25.15 -0.82
C VAL A 99 50.91 24.92 0.55
N ALA A 100 50.09 24.64 1.57
CA ALA A 100 50.54 24.39 2.93
C ALA A 100 51.41 23.12 3.01
N LYS A 101 52.52 23.19 3.77
CA LYS A 101 53.48 22.10 3.92
C LYS A 101 53.14 21.14 5.06
N ASN A 102 53.51 19.88 4.85
CA ASN A 102 53.74 18.83 5.85
C ASN A 102 52.52 18.21 6.55
N VAL A 103 51.86 17.27 5.86
CA VAL A 103 51.69 15.91 6.42
C VAL A 103 52.34 14.94 5.42
N VAL A 104 52.98 13.87 5.92
CA VAL A 104 53.91 13.02 5.15
C VAL A 104 53.23 11.75 4.64
N GLU A 105 53.45 11.46 3.36
CA GLU A 105 53.16 10.19 2.65
C GLU A 105 51.68 9.71 2.57
N THR A 106 51.21 9.13 1.47
CA THR A 106 51.89 8.52 0.31
C THR A 106 51.45 9.14 -1.03
N LYS A 107 52.26 8.99 -2.09
CA LYS A 107 51.93 9.53 -3.43
C LYS A 107 50.75 8.80 -4.08
N GLY A 108 49.69 9.54 -4.37
CA GLY A 108 48.65 9.16 -5.32
C GLY A 108 47.88 10.39 -5.76
N ASN A 109 48.02 10.78 -7.04
CA ASN A 109 47.24 11.88 -7.60
C ASN A 109 45.76 11.50 -7.64
N ASN A 110 44.97 12.13 -6.78
CA ASN A 110 43.53 12.28 -6.93
C ASN A 110 43.13 13.56 -6.20
N GLU A 111 42.69 14.56 -6.96
CA GLU A 111 41.69 15.49 -6.43
C GLU A 111 40.53 14.64 -5.92
N LYS A 112 40.02 14.88 -4.71
CA LYS A 112 38.91 14.09 -4.16
C LYS A 112 37.63 14.42 -4.93
N LYS A 113 37.43 13.72 -6.04
CA LYS A 113 36.21 13.76 -6.84
C LYS A 113 35.03 13.45 -5.93
N LYS A 114 34.12 14.42 -5.79
CA LYS A 114 32.90 14.27 -4.99
C LYS A 114 32.12 13.03 -5.42
N LEU A 115 31.64 12.27 -4.45
CA LEU A 115 30.99 10.98 -4.69
C LEU A 115 29.55 11.20 -5.20
N LEU A 116 29.05 10.28 -6.02
CA LEU A 116 27.67 10.32 -6.48
C LEU A 116 26.69 9.91 -5.37
N ALA A 117 27.05 8.91 -4.54
CA ALA A 117 26.17 8.44 -3.47
C ALA A 117 26.87 7.71 -2.31
N VAL A 118 26.29 7.83 -1.11
CA VAL A 118 26.56 6.95 0.04
C VAL A 118 25.29 6.18 0.40
N VAL A 119 25.39 4.85 0.35
CA VAL A 119 24.28 3.89 0.35
C VAL A 119 24.35 3.06 1.63
N GLY A 120 23.57 3.45 2.64
CA GLY A 120 23.53 2.80 3.97
C GLY A 120 22.42 1.77 4.08
N ILE A 121 22.78 0.50 4.25
CA ILE A 121 21.84 -0.61 4.42
C ILE A 121 21.62 -0.84 5.92
N ILE A 122 20.45 -0.47 6.44
CA ILE A 122 20.12 -0.65 7.87
C ILE A 122 19.90 -2.14 8.18
N THR A 123 20.77 -2.71 9.01
CA THR A 123 20.77 -4.13 9.43
C THR A 123 20.89 -4.25 10.95
N GLY A 124 20.19 -5.20 11.55
CA GLY A 124 20.30 -5.49 12.99
C GLY A 124 21.30 -6.60 13.34
N PHE A 125 21.43 -6.87 14.65
CA PHE A 125 21.97 -8.15 15.14
C PHE A 125 21.07 -9.32 14.69
N GLY A 126 21.63 -10.53 14.59
CA GLY A 126 20.93 -11.73 14.08
C GLY A 126 20.66 -11.75 12.56
N ARG A 127 20.61 -10.60 11.89
CA ARG A 127 20.30 -10.46 10.44
C ARG A 127 21.39 -10.91 9.46
N ARG A 128 22.32 -11.77 9.88
CA ARG A 128 23.48 -12.19 9.07
C ARG A 128 23.08 -12.87 7.75
N HIS A 129 22.03 -13.70 7.76
CA HIS A 129 21.53 -14.34 6.55
C HIS A 129 21.02 -13.34 5.48
N ASN A 130 20.49 -12.19 5.89
CA ASN A 130 20.08 -11.13 4.97
C ASN A 130 21.30 -10.45 4.34
N ARG A 131 22.32 -10.10 5.14
CA ARG A 131 23.59 -9.53 4.64
C ARG A 131 24.28 -10.48 3.66
N ASP A 132 24.38 -11.76 4.01
CA ASP A 132 25.00 -12.78 3.15
C ASP A 132 24.19 -13.08 1.88
N ALA A 133 22.87 -12.81 1.86
CA ALA A 133 22.07 -12.83 0.64
C ALA A 133 22.29 -11.58 -0.22
N ILE A 134 22.35 -10.39 0.38
CA ILE A 134 22.63 -9.10 -0.30
C ILE A 134 24.01 -9.13 -1.00
N ARG A 135 25.05 -9.58 -0.29
CA ARG A 135 26.43 -9.79 -0.80
C ARG A 135 26.53 -10.78 -1.97
N LYS A 136 25.52 -11.65 -2.15
CA LYS A 136 25.45 -12.62 -3.25
C LYS A 136 24.56 -12.16 -4.40
N ALA A 137 23.57 -11.31 -4.13
CA ALA A 137 22.54 -10.94 -5.10
C ALA A 137 22.80 -9.62 -5.83
N TRP A 138 23.33 -8.60 -5.15
CA TRP A 138 23.51 -7.27 -5.76
C TRP A 138 24.65 -6.42 -5.20
N MET A 139 25.05 -6.57 -3.94
CA MET A 139 26.18 -5.82 -3.38
C MET A 139 27.50 -6.53 -3.69
N PRO A 140 28.44 -5.91 -4.45
CA PRO A 140 29.74 -6.52 -4.70
C PRO A 140 30.58 -6.59 -3.42
N THR A 141 31.55 -7.50 -3.38
CA THR A 141 32.44 -7.70 -2.23
C THR A 141 33.92 -7.58 -2.62
N GLY A 142 34.78 -7.31 -1.64
CA GLY A 142 36.23 -7.25 -1.83
C GLY A 142 36.67 -6.23 -2.87
N THR A 143 37.46 -6.67 -3.86
CA THR A 143 38.00 -5.80 -4.92
C THR A 143 36.91 -5.23 -5.83
N MET A 144 35.79 -5.93 -6.05
CA MET A 144 34.68 -5.42 -6.85
C MET A 144 33.92 -4.29 -6.15
N LEU A 145 33.87 -4.28 -4.80
CA LEU A 145 33.30 -3.17 -4.05
C LEU A 145 34.14 -1.91 -4.24
N LYS A 146 35.47 -2.01 -4.04
CA LYS A 146 36.42 -0.91 -4.30
C LYS A 146 36.39 -0.42 -5.75
N LYS A 147 36.19 -1.33 -6.72
CA LYS A 147 36.02 -0.97 -8.13
C LYS A 147 34.77 -0.11 -8.35
N LEU A 148 33.65 -0.46 -7.71
CA LEU A 148 32.39 0.30 -7.78
C LEU A 148 32.52 1.69 -7.14
N GLU A 149 33.23 1.78 -6.01
CA GLU A 149 33.56 3.05 -5.34
C GLU A 149 34.37 3.99 -6.26
N VAL A 150 35.37 3.47 -6.97
CA VAL A 150 36.24 4.26 -7.86
C VAL A 150 35.59 4.60 -9.21
N GLU A 151 34.91 3.65 -9.85
CA GLU A 151 34.34 3.87 -11.20
C GLU A 151 33.02 4.65 -11.17
N LYS A 152 32.15 4.39 -10.19
CA LYS A 152 30.81 4.99 -10.13
C LYS A 152 30.66 6.07 -9.05
N GLY A 153 31.63 6.21 -8.14
CA GLY A 153 31.53 7.14 -7.01
C GLY A 153 30.41 6.77 -6.03
N ILE A 154 30.05 5.49 -5.93
CA ILE A 154 29.00 5.00 -5.04
C ILE A 154 29.63 4.15 -3.94
N ILE A 155 29.43 4.52 -2.68
CA ILE A 155 29.89 3.77 -1.50
C ILE A 155 28.70 3.03 -0.89
N ILE A 156 28.84 1.73 -0.60
CA ILE A 156 27.78 0.89 -0.02
C ILE A 156 28.26 0.29 1.29
N ARG A 157 27.52 0.48 2.39
CA ARG A 157 27.87 -0.05 3.73
C ARG A 157 26.66 -0.58 4.51
N PHE A 158 26.87 -1.64 5.28
CA PHE A 158 25.93 -2.16 6.27
C PHE A 158 26.00 -1.33 7.55
N VAL A 159 24.89 -0.70 7.93
CA VAL A 159 24.83 0.22 9.09
C VAL A 159 24.31 -0.51 10.32
N ILE A 160 25.11 -0.50 11.40
CA ILE A 160 24.77 -1.13 12.68
C ILE A 160 25.39 -0.34 13.85
N GLY A 161 24.65 -0.19 14.94
CA GLY A 161 25.17 0.29 16.22
C GLY A 161 25.83 -0.82 17.04
N LYS A 162 26.05 -0.55 18.33
CA LYS A 162 26.61 -1.51 19.30
C LYS A 162 25.51 -2.18 20.11
N SER A 163 25.81 -3.30 20.75
CA SER A 163 24.90 -3.88 21.74
C SER A 163 24.88 -3.03 23.03
N SER A 164 23.79 -3.14 23.80
CA SER A 164 23.64 -2.45 25.09
C SER A 164 24.67 -2.89 26.13
N ASN A 165 25.17 -4.13 26.00
CA ASN A 165 26.03 -4.78 26.98
C ASN A 165 27.43 -4.91 26.38
N ARG A 166 28.29 -3.90 26.57
CA ARG A 166 29.67 -3.86 26.07
C ARG A 166 30.42 -5.15 26.44
N GLY A 167 30.64 -6.02 25.45
CA GLY A 167 31.29 -7.32 25.63
C GLY A 167 30.45 -8.56 25.25
N ASN A 168 29.17 -8.40 24.89
CA ASN A 168 28.35 -9.49 24.36
C ASN A 168 28.94 -10.06 23.05
N ASN A 169 28.76 -11.38 22.83
CA ASN A 169 29.18 -12.08 21.61
C ASN A 169 28.71 -11.39 20.32
N SER A 170 27.54 -10.75 20.32
CA SER A 170 26.98 -10.04 19.16
C SER A 170 27.92 -8.97 18.59
N ASP A 171 28.63 -8.21 19.44
CA ASP A 171 29.60 -7.20 18.98
C ASP A 171 30.88 -7.84 18.44
N SER A 172 31.29 -9.00 19.00
CA SER A 172 32.47 -9.74 18.53
C SER A 172 32.19 -10.48 17.22
N ASP A 173 30.98 -10.99 17.01
CA ASP A 173 30.52 -11.56 15.74
C ASP A 173 30.54 -10.52 14.61
N ILE A 174 29.97 -9.33 14.83
CA ILE A 174 30.03 -8.23 13.85
C ILE A 174 31.47 -7.78 13.61
N SER A 175 32.30 -7.69 14.65
CA SER A 175 33.73 -7.37 14.51
C SER A 175 34.48 -8.42 13.68
N ASN A 176 34.16 -9.71 13.84
CA ASN A 176 34.76 -10.81 13.11
C ASN A 176 34.22 -10.94 11.68
N GLU A 177 32.97 -10.54 11.43
CA GLU A 177 32.39 -10.41 10.10
C GLU A 177 33.04 -9.25 9.34
N ASN A 178 33.14 -8.07 9.95
CA ASN A 178 33.74 -6.88 9.35
C ASN A 178 35.25 -7.06 9.05
N LYS A 179 36.01 -7.74 9.92
CA LYS A 179 37.42 -8.12 9.64
C LYS A 179 37.61 -8.94 8.35
N ARG A 180 36.57 -9.62 7.86
CA ARG A 180 36.60 -10.45 6.64
C ARG A 180 36.02 -9.76 5.41
N THR A 181 35.11 -8.81 5.61
CA THR A 181 34.28 -8.22 4.55
C THR A 181 34.55 -6.73 4.32
N ASN A 182 34.94 -6.00 5.37
CA ASN A 182 35.22 -4.57 5.38
C ASN A 182 34.09 -3.73 4.75
N ASP A 183 32.84 -4.11 5.03
CA ASP A 183 31.64 -3.54 4.41
C ASP A 183 30.64 -2.93 5.41
N PHE A 184 31.01 -2.81 6.69
CA PHE A 184 30.17 -2.16 7.72
C PHE A 184 30.50 -0.68 7.94
N LEU A 185 29.49 0.05 8.40
CA LEU A 185 29.60 1.30 9.14
C LEU A 185 29.07 1.07 10.55
N ILE A 186 29.94 1.20 11.56
CA ILE A 186 29.63 0.86 12.96
C ILE A 186 29.41 2.17 13.74
N LEU A 187 28.13 2.48 14.00
CA LEU A 187 27.71 3.70 14.69
C LEU A 187 28.14 3.64 16.16
N ASN A 188 29.22 4.33 16.49
CA ASN A 188 29.88 4.20 17.80
C ASN A 188 29.04 4.66 18.99
N ASP A 189 28.15 5.63 18.75
CA ASP A 189 27.32 6.34 19.73
C ASP A 189 25.84 5.90 19.69
N HIS A 190 25.51 4.85 18.94
CA HIS A 190 24.16 4.27 18.88
C HIS A 190 24.15 2.86 19.49
N VAL A 191 23.15 2.60 20.33
CA VAL A 191 22.84 1.27 20.87
C VAL A 191 21.66 0.70 20.09
N GLU A 192 21.80 -0.52 19.56
CA GLU A 192 20.73 -1.18 18.82
C GLU A 192 19.55 -1.51 19.74
N SER A 193 18.39 -0.88 19.52
CA SER A 193 17.12 -1.27 20.13
C SER A 193 15.99 -1.27 19.09
N LEU A 194 14.97 -2.10 19.33
CA LEU A 194 13.82 -2.22 18.41
C LEU A 194 13.00 -0.93 18.30
N ALA A 195 13.04 -0.05 19.31
CA ALA A 195 12.28 1.20 19.37
C ALA A 195 13.00 2.40 18.73
N GLU A 196 14.30 2.29 18.44
CA GLU A 196 15.16 3.45 18.08
C GLU A 196 15.62 3.45 16.62
N GLN A 197 14.95 2.70 15.73
CA GLN A 197 15.23 2.72 14.28
C GLN A 197 15.26 4.14 13.67
N PRO A 198 14.38 5.09 14.04
CA PRO A 198 14.50 6.49 13.59
C PRO A 198 15.78 7.18 14.04
N MET A 199 16.26 6.89 15.25
CA MET A 199 17.52 7.44 15.76
C MET A 199 18.73 6.81 15.08
N LYS A 200 18.67 5.50 14.75
CA LYS A 200 19.68 4.84 13.93
C LYS A 200 19.81 5.49 12.54
N THR A 201 18.68 5.71 11.88
CA THR A 201 18.63 6.41 10.58
C THR A 201 19.13 7.87 10.71
N LYS A 202 18.82 8.59 11.79
CA LYS A 202 19.39 9.92 12.09
C LYS A 202 20.91 9.89 12.28
N MET A 203 21.44 8.92 13.03
CA MET A 203 22.88 8.77 13.25
C MET A 203 23.62 8.36 11.96
N PHE A 204 23.02 7.52 11.11
CA PHE A 204 23.58 7.17 9.80
C PHE A 204 23.90 8.41 8.95
N PHE A 205 22.95 9.34 8.79
CA PHE A 205 23.20 10.54 7.98
C PHE A 205 24.30 11.41 8.57
N ILE A 206 24.27 11.64 9.90
CA ILE A 206 25.29 12.44 10.60
C ILE A 206 26.70 11.83 10.45
N ASP A 207 26.82 10.51 10.60
CA ASP A 207 28.10 9.79 10.50
C ASP A 207 28.60 9.71 9.05
N ALA A 208 27.69 9.52 8.07
CA ALA A 208 28.03 9.46 6.66
C ALA A 208 28.58 10.80 6.12
N LEU A 209 27.99 11.93 6.54
CA LEU A 209 28.48 13.28 6.20
C LEU A 209 29.90 13.56 6.72
N GLN A 210 30.24 13.00 7.88
CA GLN A 210 31.56 13.21 8.49
C GLN A 210 32.65 12.35 7.84
N HIS A 211 32.28 11.23 7.22
CA HIS A 211 33.21 10.29 6.58
C HIS A 211 33.34 10.49 5.06
N TRP A 212 32.31 11.00 4.38
CA TRP A 212 32.25 11.07 2.92
C TRP A 212 31.56 12.33 2.39
N ASP A 213 32.19 12.97 1.41
CA ASP A 213 31.66 14.09 0.61
C ASP A 213 30.95 13.52 -0.64
N ALA A 214 29.62 13.64 -0.68
CA ALA A 214 28.77 12.96 -1.68
C ALA A 214 27.52 13.77 -2.02
N GLU A 215 27.10 13.77 -3.30
CA GLU A 215 25.89 14.48 -3.72
C GLU A 215 24.62 13.95 -3.05
N PHE A 216 24.58 12.65 -2.74
CA PHE A 216 23.40 11.99 -2.17
C PHE A 216 23.70 10.98 -1.06
N TYR A 217 22.98 11.10 0.05
CA TYR A 217 22.98 10.14 1.15
C TYR A 217 21.68 9.33 1.14
N VAL A 218 21.77 8.00 1.17
CA VAL A 218 20.71 7.08 0.70
C VAL A 218 20.52 5.90 1.69
N LYS A 219 19.42 5.87 2.46
CA LYS A 219 19.17 4.87 3.55
C LYS A 219 18.20 3.74 3.17
N VAL A 220 18.66 2.49 3.02
CA VAL A 220 17.93 1.34 2.42
C VAL A 220 17.69 0.36 3.64
N ASN A 221 16.74 -0.59 3.58
CA ASN A 221 16.60 -1.68 4.57
C ASN A 221 17.19 -3.04 4.12
N ASP A 222 17.52 -3.93 5.09
CA ASP A 222 18.11 -5.27 4.85
C ASP A 222 17.19 -6.33 4.21
N ASP A 223 16.00 -5.95 3.74
CA ASP A 223 15.00 -6.81 3.12
C ASP A 223 14.69 -6.42 1.64
N ILE A 224 15.66 -5.76 0.98
CA ILE A 224 15.51 -5.20 -0.37
C ILE A 224 16.64 -5.63 -1.34
N TYR A 225 16.26 -5.88 -2.60
CA TYR A 225 17.15 -5.94 -3.76
C TYR A 225 17.27 -4.56 -4.42
N LEU A 226 18.50 -4.15 -4.77
CA LEU A 226 18.80 -2.90 -5.47
C LEU A 226 19.56 -3.16 -6.78
N ASN A 227 19.11 -2.57 -7.88
CA ASN A 227 19.89 -2.46 -9.12
C ASN A 227 20.75 -1.18 -9.10
N ILE A 228 22.05 -1.32 -8.81
CA ILE A 228 22.96 -0.18 -8.60
C ILE A 228 23.12 0.67 -9.87
N ASP A 229 23.09 0.07 -11.07
CA ASP A 229 23.18 0.78 -12.35
C ASP A 229 21.97 1.70 -12.58
N ALA A 230 20.75 1.19 -12.33
CA ALA A 230 19.54 1.98 -12.44
C ALA A 230 19.44 3.07 -11.35
N LEU A 231 20.00 2.84 -10.15
CA LEU A 231 20.11 3.90 -9.13
C LEU A 231 21.05 5.01 -9.60
N GLY A 232 22.26 4.67 -10.04
CA GLY A 232 23.23 5.64 -10.53
C GLY A 232 22.67 6.52 -11.65
N ALA A 233 21.89 5.95 -12.56
CA ALA A 233 21.20 6.70 -13.63
C ALA A 233 20.17 7.71 -13.10
N ILE A 234 19.33 7.33 -12.12
CA ILE A 234 18.33 8.24 -11.53
C ILE A 234 19.01 9.34 -10.71
N LEU A 235 20.01 8.99 -9.89
CA LEU A 235 20.77 9.98 -9.11
C LEU A 235 21.45 10.99 -10.03
N SER A 236 22.06 10.54 -11.14
CA SER A 236 22.71 11.41 -12.14
C SER A 236 21.74 12.43 -12.74
N ASN A 237 20.48 12.07 -12.97
CA ASN A 237 19.46 12.99 -13.49
C ASN A 237 19.08 14.10 -12.48
N HIS A 238 19.34 13.90 -11.19
CA HIS A 238 18.93 14.80 -10.12
C HIS A 238 20.07 15.62 -9.48
N VAL A 239 21.35 15.38 -9.81
CA VAL A 239 22.51 16.12 -9.25
C VAL A 239 22.31 17.64 -9.29
N ASN A 240 21.78 18.18 -10.39
CA ASN A 240 21.53 19.62 -10.56
C ASN A 240 20.29 20.14 -9.80
N THR A 241 19.70 19.36 -8.89
CA THR A 241 18.52 19.75 -8.10
C THR A 241 18.92 20.02 -6.64
N PRO A 242 19.11 21.29 -6.24
CA PRO A 242 19.45 21.61 -4.86
C PRO A 242 18.31 21.21 -3.91
N ARG A 243 18.65 20.76 -2.70
CA ARG A 243 17.71 20.39 -1.63
C ARG A 243 16.66 19.38 -2.08
N ALA A 244 17.06 18.34 -2.79
CA ALA A 244 16.17 17.28 -3.25
C ALA A 244 15.94 16.21 -2.16
N TYR A 245 14.67 15.95 -1.82
CA TYR A 245 14.24 14.74 -1.13
C TYR A 245 13.49 13.85 -2.11
N ILE A 246 14.06 12.68 -2.44
CA ILE A 246 13.51 11.76 -3.44
C ILE A 246 13.00 10.49 -2.76
N GLY A 247 11.75 10.11 -3.07
CA GLY A 247 11.05 8.99 -2.44
C GLY A 247 9.90 8.46 -3.29
N CYS A 248 9.12 7.53 -2.73
CA CYS A 248 7.85 7.05 -3.28
C CYS A 248 6.69 7.57 -2.43
N MET A 249 5.88 8.48 -2.97
CA MET A 249 4.86 9.24 -2.23
C MET A 249 3.46 8.71 -2.54
N LYS A 250 3.11 7.56 -1.93
CA LYS A 250 1.89 6.79 -2.26
C LYS A 250 0.53 7.48 -2.01
N SER A 251 0.47 8.68 -1.44
CA SER A 251 -0.79 9.29 -1.00
C SER A 251 -0.77 10.82 -1.02
N GLY A 252 -1.66 11.42 -1.81
CA GLY A 252 -1.87 12.88 -1.88
C GLY A 252 -0.98 13.58 -2.92
N GLY A 253 -1.29 14.85 -3.19
CA GLY A 253 -0.45 15.69 -4.05
C GLY A 253 0.78 16.19 -3.28
N VAL A 254 1.95 16.18 -3.93
CA VAL A 254 3.21 16.66 -3.32
C VAL A 254 3.11 18.16 -3.03
N PHE A 255 3.16 18.54 -1.75
CA PHE A 255 3.10 19.94 -1.32
C PHE A 255 4.41 20.68 -1.65
N SER A 256 4.40 21.43 -2.74
CA SER A 256 5.57 22.16 -3.28
C SER A 256 5.65 23.65 -2.89
N LYS A 257 4.91 24.07 -1.86
CA LYS A 257 4.92 25.45 -1.34
C LYS A 257 5.32 25.47 0.13
N PRO A 258 6.26 26.34 0.56
CA PRO A 258 6.59 26.49 1.98
C PRO A 258 5.41 27.13 2.71
N CYS A 259 4.77 26.38 3.62
CA CYS A 259 3.69 26.88 4.46
C CYS A 259 4.25 27.69 5.63
N ILE A 260 3.83 28.96 5.75
CA ILE A 260 4.11 29.78 6.92
C ILE A 260 3.32 29.22 8.11
N PHE A 261 4.00 28.95 9.21
CA PHE A 261 3.56 28.06 10.30
C PHE A 261 2.31 28.50 11.10
N SER A 262 1.76 29.70 10.82
CA SER A 262 0.70 30.34 11.63
C SER A 262 -0.73 30.16 11.11
N THR A 263 -0.94 29.60 9.91
CA THR A 263 -2.30 29.56 9.27
C THR A 263 -2.80 28.17 8.87
N CYS A 264 -2.00 27.11 8.99
CA CYS A 264 -2.50 25.74 8.83
C CYS A 264 -3.36 25.35 10.03
N PHE A 265 -4.63 24.99 9.79
CA PHE A 265 -5.62 24.74 10.84
C PHE A 265 -5.31 23.43 11.61
N TRP A 266 -4.70 23.55 12.79
CA TRP A 266 -4.35 22.45 13.70
C TRP A 266 -5.60 21.82 14.35
N GLY A 267 -6.36 21.08 13.54
CA GLY A 267 -7.55 20.36 13.99
C GLY A 267 -8.16 19.41 12.94
N SER A 268 -8.04 19.72 11.64
CA SER A 268 -8.75 18.93 10.61
C SER A 268 -7.97 18.60 9.35
N ILE A 269 -6.73 19.10 9.17
CA ILE A 269 -5.90 18.82 7.99
C ILE A 269 -4.75 17.86 8.31
N CYS A 270 -4.19 17.89 9.52
CA CYS A 270 -3.20 16.90 9.99
C CYS A 270 -3.82 15.56 10.45
N TYR A 271 -5.15 15.47 10.52
CA TYR A 271 -5.88 14.23 10.87
C TYR A 271 -6.26 13.37 9.65
N LEU A 272 -6.03 13.86 8.43
CA LEU A 272 -6.20 13.11 7.19
C LEU A 272 -4.93 12.39 6.72
N SER A 273 -3.92 12.30 7.59
CA SER A 273 -2.67 11.55 7.41
C SER A 273 -2.27 10.75 8.67
N SER A 274 -3.23 10.45 9.56
CA SER A 274 -2.98 9.82 10.86
C SER A 274 -4.08 8.85 11.32
N ILE A 275 -4.96 8.42 10.42
CA ILE A 275 -5.77 7.20 10.57
C ILE A 275 -5.49 6.30 9.35
N GLY A 276 -5.33 5.00 9.61
CA GLY A 276 -4.80 4.03 8.66
C GLY A 276 -3.28 3.92 8.74
N SER A 277 -2.77 2.69 8.84
CA SER A 277 -1.34 2.40 8.75
C SER A 277 -0.86 2.65 7.33
N VAL A 278 -0.51 3.90 7.01
CA VAL A 278 0.09 4.25 5.73
C VAL A 278 1.42 3.52 5.62
N TYR A 279 1.41 2.39 4.92
CA TYR A 279 2.60 1.77 4.37
C TYR A 279 3.20 2.71 3.31
N LEU A 280 3.84 3.79 3.76
CA LEU A 280 5.23 3.98 3.36
C LEU A 280 5.87 2.60 3.59
N ASN A 281 6.27 1.94 2.51
CA ASN A 281 7.28 0.91 2.71
C ASN A 281 8.49 1.74 3.19
N LYS A 282 9.06 1.46 4.36
CA LYS A 282 10.30 0.68 4.54
C LYS A 282 11.39 0.88 3.47
N GLN A 283 11.43 1.98 2.72
CA GLN A 283 11.95 1.94 1.35
C GLN A 283 12.50 3.28 0.87
N TRP A 284 13.72 3.54 1.35
CA TRP A 284 14.67 4.51 0.84
C TRP A 284 14.26 6.00 0.91
N LEU A 285 15.30 6.83 0.92
CA LEU A 285 15.33 8.13 1.60
C LEU A 285 16.63 8.81 1.13
N GLN A 286 16.52 9.87 0.34
CA GLN A 286 17.64 10.53 -0.34
C GLN A 286 17.76 11.99 0.13
N LEU A 287 18.98 12.44 0.43
CA LEU A 287 19.28 13.80 0.91
C LEU A 287 20.54 14.40 0.26
N ASP A 288 20.54 15.71 0.04
CA ASP A 288 21.71 16.51 -0.31
C ASP A 288 22.46 17.03 0.93
N ASP A 289 23.68 17.54 0.74
CA ASP A 289 24.52 18.11 1.81
C ASP A 289 23.79 19.16 2.65
N PHE A 290 22.96 20.00 2.03
CA PHE A 290 22.35 21.14 2.71
C PHE A 290 21.17 20.71 3.61
N SER A 291 20.36 19.75 3.16
CA SER A 291 19.31 19.14 4.00
C SER A 291 19.92 18.39 5.19
N CYS A 292 21.03 17.71 4.94
CA CYS A 292 21.85 17.04 5.93
C CYS A 292 22.46 18.00 6.98
N LEU A 293 23.00 19.14 6.56
CA LEU A 293 23.57 20.16 7.46
C LEU A 293 22.50 20.77 8.40
N ASN A 294 21.29 21.01 7.89
CA ASN A 294 20.15 21.46 8.70
C ASN A 294 19.75 20.43 9.78
N LEU A 295 19.85 19.14 9.47
CA LEU A 295 19.55 18.04 10.39
C LEU A 295 20.56 17.95 11.55
N LEU A 296 21.78 18.40 11.30
CA LEU A 296 22.87 18.54 12.27
C LEU A 296 22.66 19.74 13.20
N LEU A 297 22.14 20.85 12.69
CA LEU A 297 21.77 22.05 13.45
C LEU A 297 20.51 21.84 14.32
N ALA A 298 19.49 21.13 13.81
CA ALA A 298 18.22 20.90 14.50
C ALA A 298 18.24 19.76 15.54
N ARG A 299 19.43 19.41 16.09
CA ARG A 299 19.69 18.17 16.85
C ARG A 299 18.65 17.86 17.94
N SER A 300 18.17 18.90 18.64
CA SER A 300 17.24 18.83 19.79
C SER A 300 15.75 19.08 19.46
N ILE A 301 15.40 19.46 18.23
CA ILE A 301 14.03 19.89 17.86
C ILE A 301 13.27 18.78 17.14
N LEU A 302 13.97 17.90 16.42
CA LEU A 302 13.38 16.85 15.58
C LEU A 302 12.75 15.72 16.41
N ARG A 303 11.40 15.69 16.45
CA ARG A 303 10.59 14.65 17.08
C ARG A 303 10.64 13.35 16.26
N ALA A 304 10.87 12.22 16.93
CA ALA A 304 10.74 10.90 16.32
C ALA A 304 9.31 10.34 16.47
N TYR A 305 8.94 9.47 15.54
CA TYR A 305 7.68 8.72 15.47
C TYR A 305 7.98 7.21 15.47
N ALA A 306 6.97 6.35 15.53
CA ALA A 306 7.15 4.89 15.65
C ALA A 306 7.88 4.21 14.46
N HIS A 307 7.92 4.86 13.30
CA HIS A 307 8.59 4.37 12.10
C HIS A 307 9.58 5.42 11.56
N ASP A 308 10.67 4.96 10.93
CA ASP A 308 11.78 5.83 10.55
C ASP A 308 11.51 6.62 9.26
N ASP A 309 10.76 6.05 8.34
CA ASP A 309 10.21 6.73 7.16
C ASP A 309 9.24 7.88 7.53
N VAL A 310 8.25 7.62 8.40
CA VAL A 310 7.33 8.65 8.93
C VAL A 310 8.10 9.73 9.68
N SER A 311 9.07 9.34 10.52
CA SER A 311 9.91 10.29 11.25
C SER A 311 10.65 11.22 10.29
N VAL A 312 11.34 10.65 9.30
CA VAL A 312 12.19 11.43 8.42
C VAL A 312 11.39 12.26 7.42
N GLY A 313 10.28 11.73 6.89
CA GLY A 313 9.33 12.53 6.10
C GLY A 313 8.85 13.76 6.85
N SER A 314 8.52 13.63 8.15
CA SER A 314 8.13 14.78 8.98
C SER A 314 9.23 15.82 9.15
N TRP A 315 10.51 15.41 9.19
CA TRP A 315 11.65 16.31 9.32
C TRP A 315 11.85 17.16 8.05
N PHE A 316 11.56 16.62 6.87
CA PHE A 316 11.72 17.32 5.59
C PHE A 316 10.48 18.05 5.08
N ILE A 317 9.34 17.94 5.77
CA ILE A 317 8.19 18.86 5.58
C ILE A 317 8.47 20.23 6.22
N GLY A 318 9.27 20.28 7.29
CA GLY A 318 9.63 21.52 8.00
C GLY A 318 10.89 22.23 7.48
N LEU A 319 11.49 21.74 6.39
CA LEU A 319 12.72 22.29 5.80
C LEU A 319 12.45 22.73 4.36
N ASP A 320 13.21 23.71 3.87
CA ASP A 320 13.14 24.23 2.49
C ASP A 320 13.71 23.21 1.50
N VAL A 321 12.93 22.17 1.21
CA VAL A 321 13.35 20.96 0.50
C VAL A 321 12.35 20.65 -0.61
N LYS A 322 12.87 20.41 -1.81
CA LYS A 322 12.09 20.00 -2.98
C LYS A 322 11.81 18.51 -2.90
N HIS A 323 10.58 18.19 -2.53
CA HIS A 323 10.01 16.84 -2.56
C HIS A 323 9.85 16.35 -4.01
N ILE A 324 10.38 15.16 -4.31
CA ILE A 324 10.34 14.50 -5.61
C ILE A 324 9.77 13.09 -5.44
N ASP A 325 8.62 12.83 -6.07
CA ASP A 325 8.06 11.49 -6.19
C ASP A 325 8.63 10.78 -7.42
N GLU A 326 9.38 9.71 -7.19
CA GLU A 326 9.94 8.84 -8.23
C GLU A 326 9.24 7.48 -8.19
N GLY A 327 8.26 7.30 -9.08
CA GLY A 327 7.47 6.07 -9.18
C GLY A 327 8.30 4.79 -9.39
N LYS A 328 9.54 4.88 -9.88
CA LYS A 328 10.48 3.72 -9.95
C LYS A 328 10.91 3.23 -8.57
N PHE A 329 10.77 4.04 -7.52
CA PHE A 329 11.00 3.63 -6.13
C PHE A 329 9.77 2.87 -5.55
N CYS A 330 8.59 3.03 -6.15
CA CYS A 330 7.34 2.38 -5.74
C CYS A 330 7.20 0.90 -6.15
N CYS A 331 8.19 0.06 -5.85
CA CYS A 331 8.14 -1.37 -6.16
C CYS A 331 7.94 -2.23 -4.89
N SER A 332 6.68 -2.61 -4.65
CA SER A 332 6.34 -3.74 -3.76
C SER A 332 6.52 -5.07 -4.49
N SER A 333 6.66 -6.16 -3.72
CA SER A 333 6.92 -7.54 -4.19
C SER A 333 5.88 -8.09 -5.18
N TRP A 334 4.70 -7.48 -5.25
CA TRP A 334 3.59 -7.85 -6.14
C TRP A 334 3.10 -6.68 -7.01
N SER A 335 4.04 -5.86 -7.48
CA SER A 335 3.81 -4.99 -8.63
C SER A 335 4.01 -5.79 -9.93
N SER A 336 2.93 -6.00 -10.69
CA SER A 336 2.92 -6.76 -11.96
C SER A 336 3.54 -5.97 -13.13
N GLY A 337 4.73 -5.44 -12.93
CA GLY A 337 5.48 -4.58 -13.86
C GLY A 337 7.00 -4.62 -13.66
N CYS A 338 7.52 -5.53 -12.82
CA CYS A 338 8.96 -5.71 -12.63
C CYS A 338 9.64 -6.34 -13.86
N SER A 339 9.95 -5.52 -14.86
CA SER A 339 10.82 -5.86 -15.98
C SER A 339 12.24 -6.25 -15.51
N SER A 340 13.03 -6.86 -16.39
CA SER A 340 14.44 -7.22 -16.11
C SER A 340 15.36 -6.04 -15.74
N ASN A 341 14.90 -4.79 -15.95
CA ASN A 341 15.61 -3.56 -15.59
C ASN A 341 15.11 -2.89 -14.29
N THR A 342 14.15 -3.48 -13.58
CA THR A 342 13.51 -2.83 -12.41
C THR A 342 14.50 -2.62 -11.25
N LEU A 343 14.32 -1.47 -10.58
CA LEU A 343 15.29 -0.91 -9.64
C LEU A 343 15.26 -1.57 -8.25
N PHE A 344 14.07 -1.81 -7.70
CA PHE A 344 13.88 -2.29 -6.35
C PHE A 344 12.90 -3.46 -6.30
N ILE A 345 13.18 -4.45 -5.44
CA ILE A 345 12.23 -5.52 -5.09
C ILE A 345 12.39 -5.83 -3.60
N HIS A 346 11.28 -5.89 -2.86
CA HIS A 346 11.25 -6.16 -1.42
C HIS A 346 10.96 -7.65 -1.14
N PHE A 347 11.53 -8.24 -0.09
CA PHE A 347 11.43 -9.68 0.19
C PHE A 347 11.11 -10.02 1.65
N PRO A 348 10.02 -10.78 1.93
CA PRO A 348 9.71 -11.25 3.27
C PRO A 348 10.60 -12.41 3.76
N SER A 349 11.52 -12.91 2.94
CA SER A 349 12.42 -14.02 3.30
C SER A 349 13.70 -14.03 2.43
N PRO A 350 14.89 -14.31 3.00
CA PRO A 350 16.15 -14.38 2.24
C PRO A 350 16.13 -15.48 1.15
N ILE A 351 15.29 -16.52 1.29
CA ILE A 351 15.13 -17.56 0.26
C ILE A 351 14.65 -16.95 -1.07
N ASN A 352 13.83 -15.89 -1.03
CA ASN A 352 13.30 -15.27 -2.23
C ASN A 352 14.34 -14.37 -2.95
N ILE A 353 15.34 -13.85 -2.23
CA ILE A 353 16.51 -13.19 -2.83
C ILE A 353 17.32 -14.20 -3.65
N PHE A 354 17.53 -15.42 -3.11
CA PHE A 354 18.24 -16.50 -3.83
C PHE A 354 17.52 -16.98 -5.10
N LYS A 355 16.18 -16.96 -5.14
CA LYS A 355 15.42 -17.35 -6.35
C LYS A 355 15.74 -16.50 -7.58
N ILE A 356 16.10 -15.22 -7.40
CA ILE A 356 16.51 -14.34 -8.51
C ILE A 356 17.85 -14.79 -9.12
N LEU A 357 18.82 -15.24 -8.31
CA LEU A 357 20.09 -15.75 -8.81
C LEU A 357 19.91 -16.98 -9.70
N VAL A 358 19.05 -17.93 -9.29
CA VAL A 358 18.75 -19.15 -10.05
C VAL A 358 18.09 -18.82 -11.40
N ASN A 359 17.15 -17.86 -11.42
CA ASN A 359 16.51 -17.42 -12.66
C ASN A 359 17.49 -16.66 -13.57
N ARG A 360 18.41 -15.85 -13.01
CA ARG A 360 19.39 -15.10 -13.79
C ARG A 360 20.47 -16.00 -14.40
N GLN A 361 20.89 -17.08 -13.73
CA GLN A 361 21.79 -18.07 -14.33
C GLN A 361 21.13 -18.85 -15.48
N ARG A 362 19.86 -19.26 -15.32
CA ARG A 362 19.09 -19.91 -16.41
C ARG A 362 18.93 -19.00 -17.65
N SER A 363 18.86 -17.68 -17.44
CA SER A 363 18.82 -16.68 -18.53
C SER A 363 20.12 -16.55 -19.34
N MET A 364 21.23 -17.18 -18.92
CA MET A 364 22.52 -17.13 -19.62
C MET A 364 22.97 -18.48 -20.20
N SER A 365 22.13 -19.53 -20.13
CA SER A 365 22.51 -20.90 -20.51
C SER A 365 21.50 -21.59 -21.44
N SER A 366 20.81 -20.85 -22.30
CA SER A 366 19.82 -21.39 -23.26
C SER A 366 19.96 -20.79 -24.67
N SER A 367 21.14 -20.94 -25.27
CA SER A 367 21.28 -20.84 -26.74
C SER A 367 21.04 -22.21 -27.37
N PHE A 368 20.15 -22.27 -28.37
CA PHE A 368 19.71 -23.48 -29.08
C PHE A 368 18.99 -24.55 -28.23
N GLU A 369 17.67 -24.44 -28.15
CA GLU A 369 16.78 -25.44 -28.78
C GLU A 369 15.38 -24.84 -29.02
N GLY A 370 14.69 -25.32 -30.06
CA GLY A 370 13.45 -24.69 -30.55
C GLY A 370 12.20 -25.09 -29.76
N VAL A 371 11.79 -24.26 -28.80
CA VAL A 371 10.45 -24.39 -28.19
C VAL A 371 9.43 -23.74 -29.12
N HIS A 372 8.47 -24.52 -29.62
CA HIS A 372 7.31 -23.97 -30.33
C HIS A 372 6.47 -23.12 -29.37
N ASP A 373 6.37 -21.82 -29.67
CA ASP A 373 5.49 -20.90 -28.95
C ASP A 373 4.03 -21.31 -29.23
N THR A 374 3.38 -21.91 -28.23
CA THR A 374 2.02 -22.45 -28.38
C THR A 374 1.02 -21.36 -28.05
N GLU A 375 0.43 -20.77 -29.08
CA GLU A 375 -0.48 -19.64 -28.95
C GLU A 375 -1.70 -19.96 -28.06
N ALA A 376 -2.15 -18.99 -27.28
CA ALA A 376 -3.17 -19.20 -26.26
C ALA A 376 -4.56 -19.39 -26.89
N ALA A 377 -5.13 -20.59 -26.74
CA ALA A 377 -6.30 -21.02 -27.49
C ALA A 377 -7.60 -20.32 -27.04
N VAL A 378 -8.29 -19.71 -28.01
CA VAL A 378 -9.67 -19.24 -27.89
C VAL A 378 -10.57 -20.20 -28.68
N LYS A 379 -11.52 -20.87 -28.01
CA LYS A 379 -12.44 -21.82 -28.63
C LYS A 379 -13.89 -21.47 -28.35
N ILE A 380 -14.67 -21.23 -29.40
CA ILE A 380 -16.12 -21.02 -29.30
C ILE A 380 -16.84 -22.37 -29.47
N THR A 381 -17.84 -22.61 -28.62
CA THR A 381 -18.68 -23.82 -28.63
C THR A 381 -20.12 -23.46 -28.27
N LYS A 382 -21.12 -24.22 -28.71
CA LYS A 382 -22.51 -24.02 -28.25
C LYS A 382 -22.80 -24.82 -26.98
N ASP A 383 -23.56 -24.21 -26.08
CA ASP A 383 -24.08 -24.84 -24.87
C ASP A 383 -25.33 -25.69 -25.19
N LYS A 384 -25.90 -26.35 -24.16
CA LYS A 384 -27.10 -27.19 -24.28
C LYS A 384 -28.38 -26.44 -24.71
N ASN A 385 -28.36 -25.11 -24.70
CA ASN A 385 -29.45 -24.23 -25.14
C ASN A 385 -29.15 -23.55 -26.49
N GLY A 386 -28.00 -23.85 -27.12
CA GLY A 386 -27.56 -23.24 -28.38
C GLY A 386 -26.83 -21.90 -28.25
N VAL A 387 -26.62 -21.41 -27.02
CA VAL A 387 -25.90 -20.16 -26.72
C VAL A 387 -24.40 -20.39 -26.89
N ASP A 388 -23.71 -19.42 -27.48
CA ASP A 388 -22.26 -19.52 -27.64
C ASP A 388 -21.50 -19.29 -26.32
N LEU A 389 -20.53 -20.18 -26.09
CA LEU A 389 -19.70 -20.31 -24.90
C LEU A 389 -18.23 -20.28 -25.36
N ILE A 390 -17.56 -19.18 -25.08
CA ILE A 390 -16.13 -18.99 -25.34
C ILE A 390 -15.34 -19.67 -24.21
N THR A 391 -14.40 -20.55 -24.57
CA THR A 391 -13.36 -21.05 -23.67
C THR A 391 -12.05 -20.35 -24.01
N LEU A 392 -11.46 -19.66 -23.03
CA LEU A 392 -10.09 -19.16 -23.09
C LEU A 392 -9.21 -20.17 -22.34
N GLN A 393 -8.11 -20.62 -22.94
CA GLN A 393 -7.14 -21.52 -22.30
C GLN A 393 -5.71 -21.06 -22.56
N ASN A 394 -4.87 -21.07 -21.53
CA ASN A 394 -3.45 -20.75 -21.66
C ASN A 394 -2.59 -22.05 -21.74
N PRO A 395 -1.35 -21.98 -22.26
CA PRO A 395 -0.48 -23.15 -22.41
C PRO A 395 -0.06 -23.82 -21.09
N ARG A 396 -0.34 -23.19 -19.94
CA ARG A 396 -0.03 -23.68 -18.59
C ARG A 396 -1.22 -24.35 -17.91
N GLY A 397 -2.28 -24.67 -18.66
CA GLY A 397 -3.44 -25.45 -18.20
C GLY A 397 -4.59 -24.64 -17.60
N PHE A 398 -4.36 -23.38 -17.23
CA PHE A 398 -5.44 -22.50 -16.74
C PHE A 398 -6.47 -22.28 -17.85
N SER A 399 -7.75 -22.22 -17.48
CA SER A 399 -8.84 -21.94 -18.42
C SER A 399 -9.97 -21.14 -17.76
N THR A 400 -10.77 -20.47 -18.59
CA THR A 400 -12.02 -19.82 -18.16
C THR A 400 -13.07 -19.95 -19.26
N LYS A 401 -14.35 -19.98 -18.89
CA LYS A 401 -15.48 -20.08 -19.81
C LYS A 401 -16.42 -18.89 -19.66
N VAL A 402 -16.71 -18.22 -20.76
CA VAL A 402 -17.54 -17.01 -20.84
C VAL A 402 -18.75 -17.29 -21.74
N SER A 403 -19.95 -17.06 -21.22
CA SER A 403 -21.21 -17.22 -21.93
C SER A 403 -21.65 -15.92 -22.56
N LEU A 404 -22.09 -15.94 -23.83
CA LEU A 404 -22.74 -14.78 -24.45
C LEU A 404 -24.05 -14.42 -23.75
N HIS A 405 -24.78 -15.39 -23.19
CA HIS A 405 -25.86 -15.06 -22.26
C HIS A 405 -25.27 -14.48 -20.96
N GLY A 406 -25.62 -13.22 -20.70
CA GLY A 406 -25.20 -12.42 -19.56
C GLY A 406 -23.79 -11.83 -19.63
N GLY A 407 -23.04 -12.05 -20.71
CA GLY A 407 -21.60 -11.70 -20.78
C GLY A 407 -20.78 -12.42 -19.72
N GLN A 408 -21.27 -13.56 -19.25
CA GLN A 408 -21.05 -14.05 -17.89
C GLN A 408 -19.93 -15.07 -17.86
N VAL A 409 -18.93 -14.86 -16.99
CA VAL A 409 -17.94 -15.90 -16.68
C VAL A 409 -18.65 -17.00 -15.87
N LEU A 410 -18.60 -18.25 -16.35
CA LEU A 410 -19.27 -19.41 -15.76
C LEU A 410 -18.31 -20.43 -15.13
N SER A 411 -17.01 -20.31 -15.37
CA SER A 411 -15.95 -21.19 -14.85
C SER A 411 -14.59 -20.51 -14.98
N TRP A 412 -13.70 -20.76 -14.02
CA TRP A 412 -12.30 -20.33 -14.00
C TRP A 412 -11.50 -21.39 -13.24
N LYS A 413 -10.48 -21.94 -13.89
CA LYS A 413 -9.73 -23.09 -13.41
C LYS A 413 -8.24 -22.82 -13.29
N ASN A 414 -7.63 -23.38 -12.25
CA ASN A 414 -6.17 -23.38 -12.09
C ASN A 414 -5.47 -24.34 -13.06
N ASP A 415 -4.14 -24.34 -13.04
CA ASP A 415 -3.26 -25.27 -13.79
C ASP A 415 -3.51 -26.75 -13.50
N ARG A 416 -4.14 -27.07 -12.36
CA ARG A 416 -4.55 -28.43 -11.95
C ARG A 416 -5.98 -28.79 -12.34
N GLY A 417 -6.71 -27.87 -12.99
CA GLY A 417 -8.11 -28.07 -13.39
C GLY A 417 -9.15 -27.92 -12.28
N GLU A 418 -8.75 -27.56 -11.05
CA GLU A 418 -9.66 -27.24 -9.94
C GLU A 418 -10.52 -26.03 -10.33
N GLU A 419 -11.81 -26.08 -9.99
CA GLU A 419 -12.73 -24.96 -10.19
C GLU A 419 -12.57 -23.90 -9.07
N LEU A 420 -12.44 -22.65 -9.46
CA LEU A 420 -12.25 -21.50 -8.56
C LEU A 420 -13.56 -20.71 -8.36
N LEU A 421 -14.51 -20.84 -9.28
CA LEU A 421 -15.81 -20.17 -9.26
C LEU A 421 -16.94 -21.16 -8.96
N PHE A 422 -17.83 -20.81 -8.04
CA PHE A 422 -18.97 -21.64 -7.70
C PHE A 422 -20.03 -21.62 -8.82
N ARG A 423 -20.70 -22.77 -9.00
CA ARG A 423 -21.86 -22.94 -9.88
C ARG A 423 -22.85 -23.88 -9.20
N SER A 424 -24.11 -23.46 -9.05
CA SER A 424 -25.13 -24.34 -8.50
C SER A 424 -25.44 -25.51 -9.43
N SER A 425 -25.68 -26.68 -8.83
CA SER A 425 -26.27 -27.85 -9.46
C SER A 425 -27.68 -27.61 -10.01
N LYS A 426 -28.48 -26.75 -9.36
CA LYS A 426 -29.83 -26.34 -9.79
C LYS A 426 -29.81 -25.12 -10.75
N ALA A 427 -28.65 -24.57 -11.10
CA ALA A 427 -28.54 -23.34 -11.89
C ALA A 427 -29.26 -23.42 -13.24
N ASN A 428 -30.37 -22.70 -13.39
CA ASN A 428 -31.00 -22.51 -14.70
C ASN A 428 -29.98 -21.84 -15.64
N SER A 429 -29.83 -22.41 -16.84
CA SER A 429 -28.90 -21.93 -17.87
C SER A 429 -29.62 -21.43 -19.12
N LYS A 430 -30.96 -21.43 -19.12
CA LYS A 430 -31.79 -21.08 -20.28
C LYS A 430 -32.14 -19.59 -20.25
N PRO A 431 -31.81 -18.81 -21.30
CA PRO A 431 -32.25 -17.42 -21.43
C PRO A 431 -33.78 -17.28 -21.36
N PRO A 432 -34.32 -16.15 -20.82
CA PRO A 432 -33.61 -14.97 -20.34
C PRO A 432 -33.22 -15.00 -18.84
N ALA A 433 -33.29 -16.16 -18.17
CA ALA A 433 -33.07 -16.25 -16.73
C ALA A 433 -31.56 -16.24 -16.39
N ALA A 434 -31.13 -15.29 -15.56
CA ALA A 434 -29.76 -15.20 -15.02
C ALA A 434 -29.25 -16.53 -14.46
N VAL A 435 -27.97 -16.85 -14.71
CA VAL A 435 -27.37 -18.13 -14.31
C VAL A 435 -26.72 -18.02 -12.93
N ARG A 436 -27.05 -18.93 -12.00
CA ARG A 436 -26.46 -19.04 -10.64
C ARG A 436 -25.04 -19.64 -10.69
N ALA A 437 -24.09 -18.92 -11.29
CA ALA A 437 -22.71 -19.36 -11.46
C ALA A 437 -21.71 -18.23 -11.73
N GLY A 438 -20.50 -18.33 -11.20
CA GLY A 438 -19.36 -17.50 -11.60
C GLY A 438 -19.56 -16.00 -11.35
N ILE A 439 -19.63 -15.19 -12.42
CA ILE A 439 -19.63 -13.72 -12.29
C ILE A 439 -20.77 -13.08 -13.11
N PRO A 440 -22.04 -13.13 -12.66
CA PRO A 440 -23.11 -12.31 -13.24
C PRO A 440 -22.81 -10.81 -13.11
N ILE A 441 -23.05 -10.06 -14.19
CA ILE A 441 -22.90 -8.60 -14.19
C ILE A 441 -24.23 -7.95 -13.80
N CYS A 442 -24.22 -7.23 -12.67
CA CYS A 442 -25.33 -6.40 -12.23
C CYS A 442 -25.22 -5.04 -12.93
N PHE A 443 -26.12 -4.71 -13.86
CA PHE A 443 -26.17 -3.41 -14.54
C PHE A 443 -27.55 -3.19 -15.18
N PRO A 444 -28.10 -1.96 -15.18
CA PRO A 444 -27.57 -0.71 -14.62
C PRO A 444 -27.97 -0.46 -13.15
N GLN A 445 -28.46 -1.50 -12.47
CA GLN A 445 -28.93 -1.43 -11.09
C GLN A 445 -28.30 -2.55 -10.27
N PHE A 446 -27.92 -2.28 -9.01
CA PHE A 446 -27.63 -3.34 -8.03
C PHE A 446 -28.86 -3.60 -7.13
N GLY A 447 -29.20 -4.89 -6.96
CA GLY A 447 -30.34 -5.32 -6.14
C GLY A 447 -31.65 -4.61 -6.51
N ASN A 448 -32.44 -4.26 -5.50
CA ASN A 448 -33.66 -3.45 -5.61
C ASN A 448 -33.38 -2.01 -5.13
N ARG A 449 -32.44 -1.30 -5.76
CA ARG A 449 -32.13 0.11 -5.46
C ARG A 449 -32.85 1.12 -6.36
N GLY A 450 -33.61 0.66 -7.37
CA GLY A 450 -34.38 1.49 -8.28
C GLY A 450 -35.57 0.74 -8.88
N SER A 451 -36.15 1.26 -9.97
CA SER A 451 -37.37 0.74 -10.61
C SER A 451 -37.16 -0.47 -11.53
N LEU A 452 -35.92 -0.88 -11.80
CA LEU A 452 -35.62 -2.03 -12.67
C LEU A 452 -35.67 -3.34 -11.89
N GLU A 453 -35.66 -4.46 -12.62
CA GLU A 453 -35.57 -5.80 -12.05
C GLU A 453 -34.32 -5.98 -11.15
N LYS A 454 -34.36 -6.98 -10.25
CA LYS A 454 -33.30 -7.18 -9.26
C LYS A 454 -31.95 -7.41 -9.95
N HIS A 455 -30.97 -6.54 -9.68
CA HIS A 455 -29.65 -6.46 -10.33
C HIS A 455 -29.64 -6.03 -11.82
N GLY A 456 -30.75 -5.49 -12.34
CA GLY A 456 -30.85 -5.04 -13.73
C GLY A 456 -30.76 -6.19 -14.75
N PHE A 457 -30.69 -5.79 -16.03
CA PHE A 457 -30.94 -6.68 -17.16
C PHE A 457 -29.67 -7.22 -17.85
N ALA A 458 -28.47 -6.69 -17.60
CA ALA A 458 -27.27 -7.05 -18.38
C ALA A 458 -26.94 -8.57 -18.38
N ARG A 459 -27.16 -9.22 -17.24
CA ARG A 459 -27.03 -10.69 -17.04
C ARG A 459 -28.16 -11.54 -17.69
N ASN A 460 -29.23 -10.90 -18.18
CA ASN A 460 -30.42 -11.50 -18.79
C ASN A 460 -30.48 -11.27 -20.32
N ARG A 461 -29.40 -10.75 -20.93
CA ARG A 461 -29.31 -10.44 -22.36
C ARG A 461 -28.27 -11.33 -23.04
N ILE A 462 -28.41 -11.52 -24.35
CA ILE A 462 -27.34 -12.07 -25.18
C ILE A 462 -26.41 -10.92 -25.55
N TRP A 463 -25.11 -11.10 -25.35
CA TRP A 463 -24.05 -10.17 -25.73
C TRP A 463 -23.49 -10.57 -27.09
N GLU A 464 -23.04 -9.59 -27.87
CA GLU A 464 -22.32 -9.80 -29.12
C GLU A 464 -20.82 -9.96 -28.85
N ILE A 465 -20.06 -10.57 -29.76
CA ILE A 465 -18.59 -10.51 -29.76
C ILE A 465 -18.18 -9.21 -30.46
N ASP A 466 -17.37 -8.36 -29.81
CA ASP A 466 -16.83 -7.17 -30.46
C ASP A 466 -15.56 -7.56 -31.23
N HIS A 467 -15.70 -7.69 -32.56
CA HIS A 467 -14.58 -8.01 -33.45
C HIS A 467 -13.65 -6.83 -33.72
N ASN A 468 -14.07 -5.59 -33.44
CA ASN A 468 -13.28 -4.37 -33.66
C ASN A 468 -13.23 -3.48 -32.40
N PRO A 469 -12.76 -4.02 -31.26
CA PRO A 469 -12.79 -3.32 -29.98
C PRO A 469 -11.81 -2.14 -29.99
N PRO A 470 -12.19 -0.95 -29.48
CA PRO A 470 -11.27 0.18 -29.39
C PRO A 470 -10.04 -0.21 -28.54
N PRO A 471 -8.82 0.12 -28.98
CA PRO A 471 -7.60 -0.38 -28.36
C PRO A 471 -7.49 0.02 -26.88
N LEU A 472 -7.02 -0.91 -26.05
CA LEU A 472 -6.51 -0.61 -24.71
C LEU A 472 -5.01 -0.33 -24.77
N HIS A 473 -4.44 0.19 -23.67
CA HIS A 473 -3.00 0.46 -23.59
C HIS A 473 -2.18 -0.81 -23.91
N HIS A 474 -1.06 -0.66 -24.64
CA HIS A 474 -0.31 -1.80 -25.20
C HIS A 474 0.05 -2.90 -24.19
N ASN A 475 0.29 -2.56 -22.93
CA ASN A 475 0.58 -3.53 -21.85
C ASN A 475 -0.58 -4.51 -21.58
N ASP A 476 -1.82 -4.20 -21.97
CA ASP A 476 -2.98 -5.08 -21.79
C ASP A 476 -3.03 -6.21 -22.82
N CYS A 477 -2.52 -6.03 -24.03
CA CYS A 477 -2.82 -6.91 -25.17
C CYS A 477 -1.75 -7.97 -25.52
N VAL A 478 -0.50 -7.84 -25.08
CA VAL A 478 0.58 -8.75 -25.50
C VAL A 478 0.50 -10.11 -24.77
N GLY A 479 0.44 -11.21 -25.53
CA GLY A 479 0.68 -12.58 -25.05
C GLY A 479 -0.38 -13.17 -24.11
N LYS A 480 -1.67 -12.86 -24.30
CA LYS A 480 -2.77 -13.28 -23.40
C LYS A 480 -3.98 -13.74 -24.19
N ALA A 481 -4.69 -14.76 -23.69
CA ALA A 481 -6.01 -15.10 -24.21
C ALA A 481 -7.04 -14.07 -23.70
N PHE A 482 -7.81 -13.48 -24.61
CA PHE A 482 -8.88 -12.56 -24.27
C PHE A 482 -10.08 -12.67 -25.22
N ILE A 483 -11.21 -12.12 -24.80
CA ILE A 483 -12.39 -11.88 -25.63
C ILE A 483 -13.00 -10.52 -25.29
N ASP A 484 -13.40 -9.77 -26.30
CA ASP A 484 -14.23 -8.57 -26.16
C ASP A 484 -15.69 -8.91 -26.47
N LEU A 485 -16.59 -8.52 -25.59
CA LEU A 485 -18.03 -8.65 -25.72
C LEU A 485 -18.69 -7.27 -25.68
N LEU A 486 -19.82 -7.11 -26.38
CA LEU A 486 -20.55 -5.85 -26.48
C LEU A 486 -22.05 -6.07 -26.20
N LEU A 487 -22.58 -5.30 -25.26
CA LEU A 487 -24.01 -5.16 -25.01
C LEU A 487 -24.46 -3.76 -25.47
N LYS A 488 -25.50 -3.76 -26.32
CA LYS A 488 -26.25 -2.57 -26.76
C LYS A 488 -27.68 -2.68 -26.19
N PRO A 489 -28.39 -1.57 -25.94
CA PRO A 489 -29.78 -1.60 -25.52
C PRO A 489 -30.68 -2.19 -26.62
N SER A 490 -31.49 -3.19 -26.27
CA SER A 490 -32.57 -3.68 -27.15
C SER A 490 -33.76 -2.72 -27.14
N GLN A 491 -34.74 -2.95 -28.03
CA GLN A 491 -36.01 -2.23 -27.99
C GLN A 491 -36.79 -2.44 -26.69
N GLU A 492 -36.56 -3.54 -25.98
CA GLU A 492 -37.19 -3.80 -24.67
C GLU A 492 -36.49 -3.02 -23.56
N ASP A 493 -35.15 -2.98 -23.58
CA ASP A 493 -34.36 -2.21 -22.63
C ASP A 493 -34.70 -0.71 -22.73
N MET A 494 -34.84 -0.19 -23.94
CA MET A 494 -35.26 1.20 -24.19
C MET A 494 -36.68 1.55 -23.69
N ARG A 495 -37.53 0.55 -23.38
CA ARG A 495 -38.86 0.80 -22.76
C ARG A 495 -38.77 0.94 -21.24
N VAL A 496 -37.86 0.20 -20.59
CA VAL A 496 -37.70 0.21 -19.12
C VAL A 496 -36.62 1.18 -18.63
N TRP A 497 -35.60 1.43 -19.46
CA TRP A 497 -34.48 2.32 -19.18
C TRP A 497 -34.10 3.06 -20.48
N PRO A 498 -34.73 4.22 -20.78
CA PRO A 498 -34.66 4.88 -22.09
C PRO A 498 -33.35 5.66 -22.31
N HIS A 499 -32.21 4.97 -22.23
CA HIS A 499 -30.87 5.53 -22.34
C HIS A 499 -30.02 4.73 -23.34
N SER A 500 -29.41 5.42 -24.30
CA SER A 500 -28.56 4.82 -25.31
C SER A 500 -27.12 4.70 -24.78
N PHE A 501 -26.63 3.47 -24.65
CA PHE A 501 -25.30 3.16 -24.14
C PHE A 501 -24.59 2.12 -25.03
N GLU A 502 -23.27 2.05 -24.92
CA GLU A 502 -22.49 0.87 -25.29
C GLU A 502 -21.79 0.34 -24.04
N PHE A 503 -21.96 -0.95 -23.74
CA PHE A 503 -21.21 -1.62 -22.68
C PHE A 503 -20.31 -2.67 -23.32
N ARG A 504 -19.00 -2.35 -23.41
CA ARG A 504 -17.96 -3.31 -23.78
C ARG A 504 -17.39 -3.98 -22.53
N LEU A 505 -17.39 -5.31 -22.51
CA LEU A 505 -16.73 -6.12 -21.48
C LEU A 505 -15.56 -6.87 -22.12
N ARG A 506 -14.38 -6.75 -21.53
CA ARG A 506 -13.19 -7.50 -21.96
C ARG A 506 -12.78 -8.49 -20.89
N VAL A 507 -12.81 -9.78 -21.21
CA VAL A 507 -12.39 -10.86 -20.31
C VAL A 507 -11.03 -11.38 -20.75
N PHE A 508 -10.06 -11.39 -19.83
CA PHE A 508 -8.69 -11.84 -20.04
C PHE A 508 -8.32 -12.99 -19.11
N LEU A 509 -7.54 -13.94 -19.62
CA LEU A 509 -6.80 -14.91 -18.81
C LEU A 509 -5.29 -14.71 -19.04
N THR A 510 -4.55 -14.39 -17.98
CA THR A 510 -3.08 -14.24 -18.08
C THR A 510 -2.37 -15.58 -18.14
N SER A 511 -1.11 -15.58 -18.59
CA SER A 511 -0.19 -16.73 -18.51
C SER A 511 0.08 -17.23 -17.09
N HIS A 512 -0.27 -16.45 -16.06
CA HIS A 512 -0.14 -16.81 -14.64
C HIS A 512 -1.48 -17.24 -14.00
N GLY A 513 -2.56 -17.31 -14.78
CA GLY A 513 -3.87 -17.79 -14.31
C GLY A 513 -4.79 -16.71 -13.75
N THR A 514 -4.31 -15.49 -13.57
CA THR A 514 -5.13 -14.33 -13.19
C THR A 514 -6.24 -14.09 -14.22
N LEU A 515 -7.47 -14.00 -13.74
CA LEU A 515 -8.65 -13.61 -14.51
C LEU A 515 -8.85 -12.09 -14.37
N LYS A 516 -8.98 -11.35 -15.48
CA LYS A 516 -9.30 -9.91 -15.45
C LYS A 516 -10.55 -9.61 -16.27
N LEU A 517 -11.43 -8.77 -15.73
CA LEU A 517 -12.60 -8.24 -16.40
C LEU A 517 -12.45 -6.71 -16.46
N ILE A 518 -12.55 -6.14 -17.66
CA ILE A 518 -12.54 -4.68 -17.88
C ILE A 518 -13.86 -4.29 -18.53
N SER A 519 -14.69 -3.55 -17.79
CA SER A 519 -15.92 -2.95 -18.31
C SER A 519 -15.63 -1.53 -18.76
N ARG A 520 -16.05 -1.20 -19.99
CA ARG A 520 -16.14 0.16 -20.54
C ARG A 520 -17.59 0.46 -20.87
N ILE A 521 -18.17 1.48 -20.25
CA ILE A 521 -19.57 1.85 -20.41
C ILE A 521 -19.61 3.28 -20.91
N ARG A 522 -20.11 3.47 -22.13
CA ARG A 522 -20.15 4.77 -22.81
C ARG A 522 -21.58 5.24 -23.02
N ASN A 523 -21.84 6.51 -22.73
CA ASN A 523 -23.10 7.14 -23.07
C ASN A 523 -23.06 7.64 -24.53
N ILE A 524 -23.80 6.96 -25.41
CA ILE A 524 -23.95 7.35 -26.83
C ILE A 524 -25.23 8.15 -27.10
N GLY A 525 -26.05 8.39 -26.07
CA GLY A 525 -27.24 9.22 -26.14
C GLY A 525 -26.97 10.68 -25.78
N TYR A 526 -27.96 11.54 -26.04
CA TYR A 526 -27.88 12.99 -25.76
C TYR A 526 -28.19 13.37 -24.31
N LYS A 527 -28.80 12.47 -23.53
CA LYS A 527 -29.17 12.69 -22.13
C LYS A 527 -28.15 12.03 -21.21
N ALA A 528 -27.78 12.72 -20.13
CA ALA A 528 -27.01 12.09 -19.06
C ALA A 528 -27.82 10.97 -18.39
N PHE A 529 -27.13 9.95 -17.87
CA PHE A 529 -27.74 8.88 -17.07
C PHE A 529 -26.85 8.47 -15.91
N SER A 530 -27.47 7.90 -14.88
CA SER A 530 -26.81 7.34 -13.71
C SER A 530 -27.06 5.84 -13.61
N PHE A 531 -26.05 5.08 -13.19
CA PHE A 531 -26.13 3.63 -13.01
C PHE A 531 -25.34 3.15 -11.79
N SER A 532 -25.65 1.94 -11.35
CA SER A 532 -24.83 1.17 -10.40
C SER A 532 -24.39 -0.13 -11.07
N ILE A 533 -23.23 -0.65 -10.66
CA ILE A 533 -22.64 -1.86 -11.24
C ILE A 533 -22.01 -2.74 -10.15
N ALA A 534 -22.13 -4.06 -10.29
CA ALA A 534 -21.38 -5.01 -9.47
C ALA A 534 -21.03 -6.26 -10.30
N TYR A 535 -19.82 -6.77 -10.09
CA TYR A 535 -19.39 -8.07 -10.59
C TYR A 535 -19.68 -9.12 -9.51
N HIS A 536 -20.81 -9.84 -9.63
CA HIS A 536 -21.35 -10.69 -8.57
C HIS A 536 -20.54 -11.99 -8.46
N THR A 537 -19.43 -11.99 -7.71
CA THR A 537 -18.34 -12.96 -7.90
C THR A 537 -18.49 -14.15 -6.95
N TYR A 538 -19.18 -15.19 -7.42
CA TYR A 538 -19.36 -16.46 -6.73
C TYR A 538 -18.03 -17.25 -6.67
N PHE A 539 -17.25 -17.10 -5.61
CA PHE A 539 -16.09 -17.95 -5.34
C PHE A 539 -16.55 -19.33 -4.87
N SER A 540 -15.93 -20.38 -5.41
CA SER A 540 -16.00 -21.70 -4.78
C SER A 540 -15.07 -21.70 -3.58
N VAL A 541 -15.61 -22.02 -2.40
CA VAL A 541 -14.87 -22.24 -1.14
C VAL A 541 -14.96 -23.71 -0.71
N SER A 542 -14.39 -24.10 0.43
CA SER A 542 -14.50 -25.47 0.95
C SER A 542 -15.77 -25.66 1.81
N ASP A 543 -15.77 -25.13 3.03
CA ASP A 543 -16.95 -24.79 3.84
C ASP A 543 -16.81 -23.32 4.29
N ILE A 544 -17.93 -22.63 4.39
CA ILE A 544 -18.03 -21.20 4.72
C ILE A 544 -17.55 -20.90 6.15
N SER A 545 -17.54 -21.90 7.05
CA SER A 545 -16.98 -21.75 8.40
C SER A 545 -15.46 -21.60 8.42
N GLU A 546 -14.76 -22.20 7.45
CA GLU A 546 -13.29 -22.15 7.32
C GLU A 546 -12.81 -20.95 6.48
N VAL A 547 -13.72 -20.03 6.14
CA VAL A 547 -13.46 -18.86 5.30
C VAL A 547 -13.51 -17.58 6.12
N ARG A 548 -12.54 -16.69 5.89
CA ARG A 548 -12.61 -15.29 6.33
C ARG A 548 -12.26 -14.32 5.21
N VAL A 549 -12.78 -13.09 5.29
CA VAL A 549 -12.44 -12.00 4.38
C VAL A 549 -11.64 -10.94 5.13
N GLU A 550 -10.53 -10.50 4.55
CA GLU A 550 -9.63 -9.46 5.06
C GLU A 550 -9.54 -8.28 4.07
N GLY A 551 -9.29 -7.08 4.60
CA GLY A 551 -9.32 -5.81 3.86
C GLY A 551 -10.67 -5.10 3.95
N LEU A 552 -11.53 -5.45 4.91
CA LEU A 552 -12.85 -4.83 5.14
C LEU A 552 -13.04 -4.34 6.59
N GLU A 553 -11.99 -4.39 7.40
CA GLU A 553 -11.96 -4.04 8.81
C GLU A 553 -12.19 -2.53 9.01
N THR A 554 -12.87 -2.13 10.08
CA THR A 554 -13.16 -0.71 10.41
C THR A 554 -13.98 0.08 9.38
N LEU A 555 -14.44 -0.56 8.29
CA LEU A 555 -15.22 0.09 7.25
C LEU A 555 -16.70 0.19 7.59
N ASP A 556 -17.34 1.24 7.09
CA ASP A 556 -18.80 1.31 7.06
C ASP A 556 -19.39 0.34 6.03
N TYR A 557 -20.42 -0.41 6.44
CA TYR A 557 -21.25 -1.20 5.55
C TYR A 557 -22.74 -0.88 5.71
N LEU A 558 -23.49 -1.17 4.65
CA LEU A 558 -24.94 -1.10 4.60
C LEU A 558 -25.49 -2.53 4.58
N ASP A 559 -26.25 -2.89 5.59
CA ASP A 559 -26.79 -4.24 5.75
C ASP A 559 -28.18 -4.35 5.09
N ASN A 560 -28.28 -5.10 3.99
CA ASN A 560 -29.53 -5.28 3.25
C ASN A 560 -30.57 -6.11 4.03
N LEU A 561 -30.17 -6.89 5.03
CA LEU A 561 -31.09 -7.61 5.94
C LEU A 561 -31.72 -6.61 6.92
N HIS A 562 -30.93 -5.66 7.43
CA HIS A 562 -31.36 -4.58 8.31
C HIS A 562 -31.75 -3.31 7.54
N GLN A 563 -32.56 -3.46 6.48
CA GLN A 563 -33.15 -2.37 5.68
C GLN A 563 -32.16 -1.35 5.07
N LYS A 564 -30.89 -1.74 4.85
CA LYS A 564 -29.76 -0.88 4.44
C LYS A 564 -29.30 0.09 5.53
N GLN A 565 -29.56 -0.20 6.80
CA GLN A 565 -28.98 0.53 7.92
C GLN A 565 -27.44 0.46 7.86
N ARG A 566 -26.80 1.58 8.23
CA ARG A 566 -25.35 1.74 8.24
C ARG A 566 -24.77 1.28 9.58
N PHE A 567 -23.76 0.43 9.50
CA PHE A 567 -22.95 -0.07 10.62
C PHE A 567 -21.47 0.03 10.25
N THR A 568 -20.57 -0.14 11.21
CA THR A 568 -19.12 -0.12 10.98
C THR A 568 -18.52 -1.44 11.45
N GLU A 569 -17.70 -2.09 10.63
CA GLU A 569 -17.10 -3.38 10.92
C GLU A 569 -16.11 -3.30 12.10
N GLN A 570 -16.16 -4.25 13.03
CA GLN A 570 -15.34 -4.22 14.26
C GLN A 570 -14.42 -5.43 14.43
N GLY A 571 -14.54 -6.47 13.60
CA GLY A 571 -13.66 -7.63 13.64
C GLY A 571 -12.33 -7.39 12.90
N ASP A 572 -11.27 -8.07 13.35
CA ASP A 572 -9.96 -8.11 12.66
C ASP A 572 -10.02 -8.83 11.29
N ALA A 573 -11.09 -9.61 11.06
CA ALA A 573 -11.47 -10.19 9.78
C ALA A 573 -12.98 -10.53 9.82
N LEU A 574 -13.62 -10.61 8.65
CA LEU A 574 -15.03 -11.01 8.54
C LEU A 574 -15.16 -12.53 8.46
N THR A 575 -15.85 -13.14 9.42
CA THR A 575 -16.23 -14.57 9.46
C THR A 575 -17.75 -14.76 9.27
N PHE A 576 -18.21 -16.00 9.10
CA PHE A 576 -19.57 -16.32 8.68
C PHE A 576 -20.27 -17.34 9.59
N GLU A 577 -21.19 -16.85 10.43
CA GLU A 577 -22.03 -17.68 11.33
C GLU A 577 -23.53 -17.61 10.98
N THR A 578 -23.93 -16.73 10.06
CA THR A 578 -25.32 -16.40 9.72
C THR A 578 -25.45 -15.90 8.27
N GLU A 579 -26.67 -15.57 7.82
CA GLU A 579 -26.90 -14.90 6.53
C GLU A 579 -26.20 -13.52 6.52
N VAL A 580 -25.47 -13.22 5.44
CA VAL A 580 -24.75 -11.95 5.25
C VAL A 580 -25.15 -11.37 3.90
N ASP A 581 -25.60 -10.11 3.87
CA ASP A 581 -25.90 -9.34 2.65
C ASP A 581 -25.49 -7.87 2.89
N ARG A 582 -24.18 -7.61 2.81
CA ARG A 582 -23.55 -6.34 3.24
C ARG A 582 -22.87 -5.62 2.07
N VAL A 583 -23.08 -4.30 1.96
CA VAL A 583 -22.38 -3.42 1.00
C VAL A 583 -21.39 -2.53 1.76
N TYR A 584 -20.10 -2.87 1.71
CA TYR A 584 -19.01 -2.11 2.30
C TYR A 584 -18.66 -0.90 1.43
N VAL A 585 -18.79 0.30 1.99
CA VAL A 585 -18.76 1.58 1.25
C VAL A 585 -17.34 2.15 1.24
N GLY A 586 -16.82 2.48 0.05
CA GLY A 586 -15.47 3.06 -0.08
C GLY A 586 -14.32 2.10 0.30
N SER A 587 -14.55 0.79 0.18
CA SER A 587 -13.59 -0.28 0.46
C SER A 587 -12.31 -0.19 -0.39
N PRO A 588 -11.17 -0.71 0.10
CA PRO A 588 -9.88 -0.56 -0.55
C PRO A 588 -9.81 -1.23 -1.93
N HIS A 589 -8.75 -0.91 -2.68
CA HIS A 589 -8.48 -1.49 -4.00
C HIS A 589 -8.13 -2.98 -4.00
N MET A 590 -7.99 -3.60 -2.83
CA MET A 590 -7.55 -4.99 -2.66
C MET A 590 -8.25 -5.63 -1.47
N ILE A 591 -8.84 -6.81 -1.67
CA ILE A 591 -9.56 -7.60 -0.65
C ILE A 591 -9.06 -9.05 -0.76
N GLY A 592 -8.85 -9.72 0.37
CA GLY A 592 -8.41 -11.12 0.43
C GLY A 592 -9.50 -12.03 1.00
N VAL A 593 -9.78 -13.15 0.34
CA VAL A 593 -10.66 -14.21 0.86
C VAL A 593 -9.81 -15.43 1.16
N PHE A 594 -9.69 -15.82 2.42
CA PHE A 594 -8.83 -16.89 2.91
C PHE A 594 -9.66 -18.14 3.20
N ASP A 595 -9.33 -19.23 2.51
CA ASP A 595 -9.92 -20.57 2.63
C ASP A 595 -8.85 -21.45 3.30
N HIS A 596 -9.04 -21.73 4.60
CA HIS A 596 -8.01 -22.35 5.45
C HIS A 596 -7.84 -23.84 5.15
N GLU A 597 -8.95 -24.55 4.88
CA GLU A 597 -8.96 -25.99 4.65
C GLU A 597 -8.20 -26.35 3.36
N LYS A 598 -8.49 -25.65 2.24
CA LYS A 598 -7.75 -25.83 0.98
C LYS A 598 -6.44 -25.04 0.93
N LYS A 599 -6.13 -24.25 1.97
CA LYS A 599 -4.91 -23.42 2.08
C LYS A 599 -4.70 -22.54 0.85
N ARG A 600 -5.72 -21.73 0.54
CA ARG A 600 -5.69 -20.80 -0.60
C ARG A 600 -6.29 -19.43 -0.24
N THR A 601 -5.80 -18.40 -0.91
CA THR A 601 -6.32 -17.04 -0.83
C THR A 601 -6.78 -16.59 -2.22
N PHE A 602 -8.03 -16.16 -2.35
CA PHE A 602 -8.46 -15.38 -3.50
C PHE A 602 -8.12 -13.92 -3.25
N LEU A 603 -7.30 -13.34 -4.12
CA LEU A 603 -6.96 -11.92 -4.12
C LEU A 603 -7.82 -11.19 -5.15
N ILE A 604 -8.64 -10.27 -4.66
CA ILE A 604 -9.56 -9.44 -5.43
C ILE A 604 -8.94 -8.06 -5.54
N ARG A 605 -8.73 -7.56 -6.75
CA ARG A 605 -8.21 -6.21 -7.01
C ARG A 605 -9.23 -5.44 -7.84
N LYS A 606 -9.57 -4.21 -7.43
CA LYS A 606 -10.67 -3.43 -8.00
C LYS A 606 -10.30 -1.96 -8.27
N GLU A 607 -10.68 -1.47 -9.45
CA GLU A 607 -10.43 -0.11 -9.93
C GLU A 607 -11.70 0.45 -10.60
N GLY A 608 -12.01 1.74 -10.39
CA GLY A 608 -13.29 2.34 -10.80
C GLY A 608 -14.51 1.86 -9.98
N LEU A 609 -14.28 0.96 -9.02
CA LEU A 609 -15.25 0.25 -8.19
C LEU A 609 -14.99 0.59 -6.71
N PRO A 610 -15.61 1.66 -6.16
CA PRO A 610 -15.33 2.12 -4.80
C PRO A 610 -15.88 1.19 -3.72
N ASP A 611 -16.95 0.45 -4.00
CA ASP A 611 -17.65 -0.36 -3.01
C ASP A 611 -17.27 -1.85 -3.15
N ALA A 612 -17.60 -2.63 -2.12
CA ALA A 612 -17.58 -4.08 -2.18
C ALA A 612 -18.89 -4.65 -1.62
N VAL A 613 -19.36 -5.77 -2.16
CA VAL A 613 -20.50 -6.51 -1.60
C VAL A 613 -19.99 -7.83 -1.06
N VAL A 614 -20.39 -8.21 0.16
CA VAL A 614 -20.19 -9.56 0.67
C VAL A 614 -21.55 -10.21 0.86
N TRP A 615 -21.73 -11.38 0.25
CA TRP A 615 -23.00 -12.12 0.34
C TRP A 615 -22.80 -13.63 0.52
N ASN A 616 -23.45 -14.16 1.56
CA ASN A 616 -23.72 -15.60 1.71
C ASN A 616 -25.19 -15.79 2.16
N PRO A 617 -25.98 -16.62 1.47
CA PRO A 617 -27.41 -16.80 1.79
C PRO A 617 -27.67 -17.48 3.14
N TRP A 618 -26.74 -18.30 3.62
CA TRP A 618 -26.98 -19.26 4.70
C TRP A 618 -28.15 -20.23 4.42
N GLU A 619 -28.37 -21.15 5.36
CA GLU A 619 -29.31 -22.27 5.24
C GLU A 619 -30.73 -21.84 4.84
N LYS A 620 -31.31 -20.86 5.55
CA LYS A 620 -32.71 -20.44 5.37
C LYS A 620 -32.97 -19.80 4.02
N LYS A 621 -32.03 -19.00 3.51
CA LYS A 621 -32.19 -18.32 2.20
C LYS A 621 -31.85 -19.27 1.05
N ALA A 622 -30.86 -20.15 1.20
CA ALA A 622 -30.53 -21.15 0.19
C ALA A 622 -31.74 -22.06 -0.11
N LYS A 623 -32.43 -22.54 0.94
CA LYS A 623 -33.67 -23.33 0.85
C LYS A 623 -34.84 -22.57 0.19
N ALA A 624 -34.80 -21.24 0.16
CA ALA A 624 -35.78 -20.40 -0.53
C ALA A 624 -35.38 -19.98 -1.96
N ILE A 625 -34.16 -20.30 -2.41
CA ILE A 625 -33.65 -19.96 -3.75
C ILE A 625 -33.82 -21.18 -4.67
N ALA A 626 -34.82 -21.13 -5.56
CA ALA A 626 -35.17 -22.25 -6.43
C ALA A 626 -34.06 -22.71 -7.40
N ASP A 627 -33.13 -21.82 -7.78
CA ASP A 627 -31.98 -22.11 -8.64
C ASP A 627 -30.68 -22.41 -7.85
N MET A 628 -30.80 -22.78 -6.57
CA MET A 628 -29.72 -23.17 -5.67
C MET A 628 -30.07 -24.43 -4.86
N ALA A 629 -29.09 -25.29 -4.55
CA ALA A 629 -29.30 -26.43 -3.66
C ALA A 629 -29.06 -26.06 -2.18
N ASP A 630 -29.76 -26.79 -1.34
CA ASP A 630 -30.15 -26.39 0.01
C ASP A 630 -28.96 -26.18 0.96
N GLU A 631 -27.87 -26.94 0.76
CA GLU A 631 -26.61 -26.85 1.50
C GLU A 631 -25.46 -26.22 0.68
N GLU A 632 -25.68 -25.79 -0.57
CA GLU A 632 -24.63 -25.17 -1.42
C GLU A 632 -24.10 -23.86 -0.85
N TYR A 633 -24.79 -23.24 0.12
CA TYR A 633 -24.33 -22.03 0.80
C TYR A 633 -22.98 -22.23 1.51
N ARG A 634 -22.64 -23.47 1.89
CA ARG A 634 -21.34 -23.82 2.46
C ARG A 634 -20.20 -23.67 1.47
N GLN A 635 -20.46 -23.96 0.19
CA GLN A 635 -19.44 -24.09 -0.85
C GLN A 635 -19.28 -22.82 -1.70
N THR A 636 -19.98 -21.74 -1.36
CA THR A 636 -19.92 -20.46 -2.07
C THR A 636 -19.77 -19.27 -1.14
N LEU A 637 -19.00 -18.27 -1.58
CA LEU A 637 -19.03 -16.93 -1.02
C LEU A 637 -19.01 -15.91 -2.17
N CYS A 638 -19.86 -14.89 -2.11
CA CYS A 638 -19.76 -13.75 -3.02
C CYS A 638 -18.97 -12.62 -2.37
N VAL A 639 -17.92 -12.15 -3.05
CA VAL A 639 -17.20 -10.92 -2.70
C VAL A 639 -17.00 -10.10 -3.98
N ASP A 640 -17.81 -9.06 -4.13
CA ASP A 640 -17.98 -8.35 -5.39
C ASP A 640 -17.14 -7.07 -5.45
N GLY A 641 -16.53 -6.78 -6.61
CA GLY A 641 -16.11 -5.41 -6.93
C GLY A 641 -17.31 -4.61 -7.44
N ALA A 642 -17.62 -3.47 -6.80
CA ALA A 642 -18.90 -2.79 -7.01
C ALA A 642 -18.82 -1.24 -7.00
N ALA A 643 -19.87 -0.61 -7.54
CA ALA A 643 -20.18 0.82 -7.45
C ALA A 643 -21.69 0.95 -7.25
N VAL A 644 -22.12 1.11 -5.99
CA VAL A 644 -23.51 0.82 -5.54
C VAL A 644 -24.07 1.93 -4.66
N GLU A 645 -23.26 2.55 -3.82
CA GLU A 645 -23.71 3.59 -2.90
C GLU A 645 -23.74 4.98 -3.55
N LYS A 646 -22.77 5.27 -4.42
CA LYS A 646 -22.76 6.46 -5.27
C LYS A 646 -22.88 6.03 -6.73
N PRO A 647 -24.07 6.16 -7.35
CA PRO A 647 -24.26 5.84 -8.77
C PRO A 647 -23.30 6.63 -9.68
N ILE A 648 -22.65 5.92 -10.58
CA ILE A 648 -21.80 6.51 -11.63
C ILE A 648 -22.71 7.27 -12.59
N THR A 649 -22.37 8.50 -12.91
CA THR A 649 -23.17 9.35 -13.82
C THR A 649 -22.33 9.74 -15.04
N LEU A 650 -22.87 9.52 -16.24
CA LEU A 650 -22.23 9.83 -17.52
C LEU A 650 -23.06 10.84 -18.31
N LYS A 651 -22.45 11.97 -18.69
CA LYS A 651 -23.00 12.90 -19.69
C LYS A 651 -22.87 12.31 -21.10
N SER A 652 -23.50 12.94 -22.08
CA SER A 652 -23.40 12.54 -23.49
C SER A 652 -21.93 12.44 -23.93
N GLY A 653 -21.55 11.33 -24.56
CA GLY A 653 -20.21 11.06 -25.07
C GLY A 653 -19.20 10.51 -24.05
N GLU A 654 -19.44 10.68 -22.74
CA GLU A 654 -18.54 10.23 -21.66
C GLU A 654 -18.50 8.70 -21.53
N GLU A 655 -17.36 8.16 -21.09
CA GLU A 655 -17.14 6.73 -20.85
C GLU A 655 -16.58 6.51 -19.43
N TRP A 656 -17.14 5.52 -18.71
CA TRP A 656 -16.58 5.01 -17.46
C TRP A 656 -15.85 3.69 -17.71
N THR A 657 -14.73 3.49 -17.03
CA THR A 657 -14.00 2.21 -16.99
C THR A 657 -13.95 1.67 -15.57
N GLY A 658 -14.26 0.38 -15.40
CA GLY A 658 -14.05 -0.35 -14.14
C GLY A 658 -13.38 -1.69 -14.36
N ARG A 659 -12.32 -1.96 -13.60
CA ARG A 659 -11.49 -3.18 -13.71
C ARG A 659 -11.64 -4.05 -12.47
N LEU A 660 -11.85 -5.34 -12.69
CA LEU A 660 -11.76 -6.39 -11.68
C LEU A 660 -10.62 -7.35 -12.07
N GLU A 661 -9.77 -7.69 -11.12
CA GLU A 661 -8.66 -8.63 -11.29
C GLU A 661 -8.68 -9.65 -10.15
N LEU A 662 -8.80 -10.93 -10.50
CA LEU A 662 -8.93 -12.06 -9.59
C LEU A 662 -7.73 -13.00 -9.74
N SER A 663 -7.07 -13.33 -8.64
CA SER A 663 -6.00 -14.33 -8.59
C SER A 663 -6.21 -15.30 -7.44
N ALA A 664 -6.01 -16.60 -7.67
CA ALA A 664 -5.95 -17.59 -6.61
C ALA A 664 -4.48 -17.88 -6.28
N LEU A 665 -4.10 -17.74 -5.01
CA LEU A 665 -2.76 -17.97 -4.49
C LEU A 665 -2.80 -19.09 -3.44
N PRO A 666 -1.75 -19.92 -3.30
CA PRO A 666 -1.62 -20.78 -2.14
C PRO A 666 -1.36 -19.93 -0.89
N SER A 667 -2.04 -20.25 0.22
CA SER A 667 -1.73 -19.72 1.54
C SER A 667 -0.40 -20.31 2.04
N LEU A 668 0.31 -19.54 2.87
CA LEU A 668 1.60 -19.94 3.48
C LEU A 668 1.40 -20.75 4.77
#